data_AF-A0A3Q7TKK1-F1
#
_entry.id   AF-A0A3Q7TKK1-F1
#
_cell.length_a   1.000
_cell.length_b   1.000
_cell.length_c   1.000
_cell.angle_alpha   90.00
_cell.angle_beta   90.00
_cell.angle_gamma   90.00
#
_symmetry.space_group_name_H-M   'P 1'
#
loop_
_entity.id
_entity.type
_entity.pdbx_description
1 polymer ?
#
loop_
_entity_poly.entity_id
_entity_poly.type
_entity_poly.pdbx_seq_one_letter_code
_entity_poly.pdbx_strand_id
1 'polypeptide(L)'
;MTAIMQHQEKASNEVFGSLARRSEVVRRPTPALLSLATIPLPIVTSMVVTTGKEQLDFETGPNIFDLQIYVKDGVGVTDLQILTVQVTDVNEPPQFQGNLAKGLDLYVVEGANPGFIYQVEAFDPEDTSRNIPLSYFLIVPSVNFGMSANGTLFSTTEFDFEAGPKSFHLVAGVRDSQGLEASTALQVNVVNVNDEAPRFTSSARVYTIPEELASGTIVANITAEDPDDKGSTGFLLYSITTANSYFMINQWTGTIQVVHRLDRDAGDLRQNPTISLEVLVKDRPSGGQENRMQITFIVEDINDNPASCTRSTFSVMVPERAAKGTLLLDLNKFCFDDDSKAPNNQFNFTTPSGVGSGGRFSQDPAGSGKIVLIGDLDYENSSNLAAGNKYTVIIQVQDVAPPYYKNNIYIYILTKPENEFPLVFDKPSYVFEVSELRPARTRVGQVHASDKDFPQSRVVYSISTGGASLQYPNIFWINPQTGELQLVTRADYETTPVYILRIQATNSEDTSTVTVTVNVLEENDEKPICTPDSYFLAVPVDLQVGTNIQNFKLTCTDLDSSPQSFRYSIGSGNVNDHFTFSPNAGSNITSLFLMTRFDYANGLDKIWDYKLLVYVTDDNLLSGRKKAQAHVETGTVTLSISVIPHPTTVVTTTPRPKIIYQVLRKNIYSPSAWYVPFVLTLGSILLLGLLVSLLVLLAKTIHRRCPRKTEKLKKPPVEKGETKNTKPEILVETIQLSSVFDGEAIDPVTGAVYEFNSNTGARKWKDLSTQMPRWKEPRPQGAASSRAVTVEGAGRPPRSIGEQDGPSGKAPTEDTSPGSRNQDGKMGTPKSRSPALPSRASPRLHPGK
;
A
#
# COMPACT_ATOMS: atom_id res chain seq x y z
N MET A 1 -54.92 31.18 -46.78
CA MET A 1 -55.56 32.49 -46.53
C MET A 1 -55.65 33.17 -47.89
N THR A 2 -56.82 33.48 -48.45
CA THR A 2 -57.76 34.55 -48.02
C THR A 2 -57.04 35.90 -48.13
N ALA A 3 -57.05 36.64 -49.26
CA ALA A 3 -58.15 37.19 -50.07
C ALA A 3 -58.81 38.44 -49.45
N ILE A 4 -59.37 39.34 -50.29
CA ILE A 4 -60.00 40.65 -49.96
C ILE A 4 -58.90 41.74 -49.72
N MET A 5 -59.01 43.02 -50.14
CA MET A 5 -60.15 43.86 -50.59
C MET A 5 -59.81 44.78 -51.79
N GLN A 6 -60.85 45.30 -52.45
CA GLN A 6 -60.83 46.49 -53.34
C GLN A 6 -61.71 47.60 -52.71
N HIS A 7 -61.96 48.73 -53.39
CA HIS A 7 -62.77 49.91 -52.97
C HIS A 7 -62.08 50.86 -51.95
N GLN A 8 -62.41 52.16 -51.88
CA GLN A 8 -63.35 53.05 -52.63
C GLN A 8 -62.72 54.47 -52.67
N GLU A 9 -63.23 55.61 -53.15
CA GLU A 9 -64.54 56.20 -53.56
C GLU A 9 -64.21 57.45 -54.44
N LYS A 10 -65.03 58.38 -54.99
CA LYS A 10 -66.47 58.75 -55.16
C LYS A 10 -66.48 59.68 -56.43
N ALA A 11 -67.48 60.41 -56.96
CA ALA A 11 -68.92 60.69 -56.69
C ALA A 11 -69.59 61.13 -58.04
N SER A 12 -70.90 60.94 -58.26
CA SER A 12 -72.03 61.92 -58.12
C SER A 12 -71.86 63.28 -58.82
N ASN A 13 -72.78 63.84 -59.62
CA ASN A 13 -74.17 63.48 -60.05
C ASN A 13 -74.44 64.09 -61.47
N GLU A 14 -75.36 63.63 -62.33
CA GLU A 14 -76.84 63.45 -62.22
C GLU A 14 -77.59 64.83 -62.14
N VAL A 15 -78.65 65.19 -62.90
CA VAL A 15 -79.93 64.50 -63.24
C VAL A 15 -80.60 65.06 -64.53
N PHE A 16 -81.31 64.18 -65.27
CA PHE A 16 -82.45 64.31 -66.23
C PHE A 16 -82.92 65.66 -66.88
N GLY A 17 -83.33 65.55 -68.16
CA GLY A 17 -84.27 66.46 -68.86
C GLY A 17 -84.71 65.90 -70.25
N SER A 18 -85.96 66.06 -70.70
CA SER A 18 -86.52 65.25 -71.81
C SER A 18 -87.30 65.99 -72.91
N LEU A 19 -87.26 65.40 -74.13
CA LEU A 19 -88.31 65.41 -75.17
C LEU A 19 -88.74 66.76 -75.82
N ALA A 20 -88.28 66.99 -77.04
CA ALA A 20 -89.08 67.56 -78.13
C ALA A 20 -88.55 67.07 -79.50
N ARG A 21 -89.44 66.84 -80.49
CA ARG A 21 -89.06 66.48 -81.87
C ARG A 21 -88.99 67.73 -82.77
N ARG A 22 -88.01 67.77 -83.66
CA ARG A 22 -88.23 68.23 -85.05
C ARG A 22 -87.22 67.58 -86.00
N SER A 23 -87.62 67.45 -87.26
CA SER A 23 -86.75 67.10 -88.39
C SER A 23 -85.83 68.32 -88.73
N GLU A 24 -84.81 68.24 -89.59
CA GLU A 24 -84.59 67.31 -90.71
C GLU A 24 -83.12 67.33 -91.22
N VAL A 25 -82.85 66.55 -92.27
CA VAL A 25 -81.67 66.55 -93.16
C VAL A 25 -80.32 66.14 -92.55
N VAL A 26 -79.82 64.98 -93.00
CA VAL A 26 -78.44 64.53 -92.82
C VAL A 26 -77.54 65.20 -93.87
N ARG A 27 -76.39 65.75 -93.43
CA ARG A 27 -75.14 65.78 -94.21
C ARG A 27 -73.98 65.41 -93.30
N ARG A 28 -73.17 64.42 -93.69
CA ARG A 28 -71.84 64.18 -93.11
C ARG A 28 -70.82 64.96 -93.95
N PRO A 29 -70.01 65.86 -93.37
CA PRO A 29 -68.80 66.35 -94.03
C PRO A 29 -67.76 65.22 -94.14
N THR A 30 -66.89 65.31 -95.13
CA THR A 30 -65.60 64.59 -95.17
C THR A 30 -64.60 65.22 -94.18
N PRO A 31 -63.59 64.48 -93.69
CA PRO A 31 -62.70 64.96 -92.62
C PRO A 31 -61.93 66.25 -92.95
N ALA A 32 -61.64 66.52 -94.23
CA ALA A 32 -60.96 67.75 -94.67
C ALA A 32 -61.68 69.08 -94.35
N LEU A 33 -62.89 69.04 -93.77
CA LEU A 33 -63.65 70.21 -93.28
C LEU A 33 -63.59 70.39 -91.75
N LEU A 34 -62.73 69.64 -91.03
CA LEU A 34 -62.58 69.77 -89.57
C LEU A 34 -61.51 70.79 -89.15
N SER A 35 -60.49 71.05 -89.96
CA SER A 35 -59.30 71.84 -89.59
C SER A 35 -59.44 73.34 -89.93
N LEU A 36 -60.20 73.68 -90.98
CA LEU A 36 -60.45 75.05 -91.47
C LEU A 36 -61.95 75.35 -91.58
N ALA A 37 -62.38 76.56 -91.21
CA ALA A 37 -63.77 77.01 -91.29
C ALA A 37 -63.89 78.47 -91.75
N THR A 38 -64.98 78.80 -92.45
CA THR A 38 -65.34 80.17 -92.86
C THR A 38 -66.31 80.82 -91.87
N ILE A 39 -65.96 81.99 -91.34
CA ILE A 39 -66.84 82.81 -90.50
C ILE A 39 -67.35 84.01 -91.32
N PRO A 40 -68.68 84.20 -91.45
CA PRO A 40 -69.26 85.40 -92.06
C PRO A 40 -69.23 86.58 -91.09
N LEU A 41 -68.86 87.77 -91.58
CA LEU A 41 -68.88 89.02 -90.82
C LEU A 41 -70.14 89.84 -91.14
N PRO A 42 -70.49 90.88 -90.37
CA PRO A 42 -71.69 91.71 -90.60
C PRO A 42 -71.59 92.67 -91.81
N ILE A 43 -70.56 92.52 -92.64
CA ILE A 43 -70.35 93.15 -93.95
C ILE A 43 -69.95 92.01 -94.91
N VAL A 44 -69.98 92.20 -96.23
CA VAL A 44 -69.82 91.13 -97.26
C VAL A 44 -68.42 90.47 -97.34
N THR A 45 -67.66 90.45 -96.24
CA THR A 45 -66.43 89.69 -96.06
C THR A 45 -66.69 88.39 -95.29
N SER A 46 -65.98 87.33 -95.67
CA SER A 46 -65.88 86.10 -94.89
C SER A 46 -64.42 85.80 -94.64
N MET A 47 -64.07 85.40 -93.42
CA MET A 47 -62.70 85.06 -93.03
C MET A 47 -62.56 83.55 -92.88
N VAL A 48 -61.51 82.96 -93.46
CA VAL A 48 -61.08 81.60 -93.12
C VAL A 48 -60.31 81.65 -91.81
N VAL A 49 -60.65 80.78 -90.87
CA VAL A 49 -59.94 80.57 -89.61
C VAL A 49 -59.65 79.08 -89.43
N THR A 50 -58.57 78.75 -88.73
CA THR A 50 -58.37 77.40 -88.21
C THR A 50 -59.38 77.12 -87.09
N THR A 51 -59.87 75.89 -87.00
CA THR A 51 -60.92 75.52 -86.02
C THR A 51 -60.37 75.24 -84.62
N GLY A 52 -59.05 75.02 -84.51
CA GLY A 52 -58.38 74.61 -83.28
C GLY A 52 -58.70 73.18 -82.82
N LYS A 53 -59.37 72.36 -83.65
CA LYS A 53 -59.72 70.96 -83.31
C LYS A 53 -58.71 69.93 -83.79
N GLU A 54 -58.07 70.23 -84.91
CA GLU A 54 -56.95 69.49 -85.49
C GLU A 54 -55.91 70.56 -85.85
N GLN A 55 -54.62 70.25 -85.66
CA GLN A 55 -53.54 71.13 -86.11
C GLN A 55 -53.30 70.92 -87.61
N LEU A 56 -52.72 71.94 -88.26
CA LEU A 56 -52.21 71.82 -89.62
C LEU A 56 -50.74 71.42 -89.49
N ASP A 57 -50.47 70.19 -89.90
CA ASP A 57 -49.20 69.46 -89.91
C ASP A 57 -48.96 69.10 -91.39
N PHE A 58 -47.79 69.42 -91.93
CA PHE A 58 -47.46 69.29 -93.37
C PHE A 58 -46.73 67.95 -93.66
N GLU A 59 -46.34 67.25 -92.61
CA GLU A 59 -45.48 66.07 -92.63
C GLU A 59 -46.32 64.79 -92.56
N THR A 60 -47.45 64.85 -91.85
CA THR A 60 -48.46 63.78 -91.69
C THR A 60 -49.83 64.12 -92.30
N GLY A 61 -50.10 65.41 -92.57
CA GLY A 61 -51.38 65.90 -93.07
C GLY A 61 -51.52 66.03 -94.60
N PRO A 62 -52.65 66.56 -95.09
CA PRO A 62 -52.85 66.92 -96.50
C PRO A 62 -52.50 68.40 -96.74
N ASN A 63 -51.46 68.67 -97.54
CA ASN A 63 -50.84 70.00 -97.57
C ASN A 63 -51.59 71.03 -98.46
N ILE A 64 -52.73 70.64 -99.04
CA ILE A 64 -53.59 71.46 -99.89
C ILE A 64 -55.05 71.20 -99.55
N PHE A 65 -55.80 72.26 -99.21
CA PHE A 65 -57.22 72.21 -98.85
C PHE A 65 -58.05 73.09 -99.81
N ASP A 66 -58.99 72.51 -100.56
CA ASP A 66 -59.91 73.25 -101.41
C ASP A 66 -61.21 73.62 -100.66
N LEU A 67 -61.30 74.86 -100.18
CA LEU A 67 -62.49 75.38 -99.51
C LEU A 67 -63.52 75.87 -100.53
N GLN A 68 -64.67 75.20 -100.58
CA GLN A 68 -65.81 75.55 -101.44
C GLN A 68 -66.67 76.65 -100.79
N ILE A 69 -66.46 77.91 -101.20
CA ILE A 69 -67.17 79.08 -100.69
C ILE A 69 -68.42 79.32 -101.56
N TYR A 70 -69.58 78.96 -101.00
CA TYR A 70 -70.88 79.09 -101.65
C TYR A 70 -71.60 80.37 -101.20
N VAL A 71 -71.76 81.33 -102.12
CA VAL A 71 -72.45 82.60 -101.88
C VAL A 71 -73.84 82.54 -102.50
N LYS A 72 -74.86 83.01 -101.78
CA LYS A 72 -76.26 83.00 -102.25
C LYS A 72 -76.91 84.36 -102.02
N ASP A 73 -77.56 84.90 -103.04
CA ASP A 73 -78.31 86.16 -102.95
C ASP A 73 -79.73 85.98 -102.38
N GLY A 74 -80.40 87.11 -102.10
CA GLY A 74 -81.76 87.13 -101.55
C GLY A 74 -82.87 86.73 -102.53
N VAL A 75 -82.55 86.48 -103.81
CA VAL A 75 -83.50 86.09 -104.87
C VAL A 75 -83.36 84.59 -105.21
N GLY A 76 -82.23 83.98 -104.85
CA GLY A 76 -81.96 82.56 -104.98
C GLY A 76 -80.77 82.20 -105.87
N VAL A 77 -80.11 83.17 -106.50
CA VAL A 77 -78.95 82.98 -107.36
C VAL A 77 -77.73 82.65 -106.50
N THR A 78 -76.89 81.73 -106.98
CA THR A 78 -75.77 81.17 -106.19
C THR A 78 -74.49 81.10 -107.01
N ASP A 79 -73.39 81.55 -106.41
CA ASP A 79 -72.04 81.46 -106.96
C ASP A 79 -71.17 80.56 -106.06
N LEU A 80 -70.13 79.96 -106.65
CA LEU A 80 -69.24 79.01 -105.99
C LEU A 80 -67.78 79.31 -106.34
N GLN A 81 -67.07 79.99 -105.43
CA GLN A 81 -65.64 80.17 -105.53
C GLN A 81 -64.92 79.07 -104.76
N ILE A 82 -63.93 78.42 -105.38
CA ILE A 82 -62.98 77.56 -104.67
C ILE A 82 -61.83 78.44 -104.17
N LEU A 83 -61.50 78.33 -102.89
CA LEU A 83 -60.31 78.90 -102.28
C LEU A 83 -59.37 77.76 -101.90
N THR A 84 -58.34 77.54 -102.71
CA THR A 84 -57.26 76.60 -102.41
C THR A 84 -56.34 77.21 -101.35
N VAL A 85 -56.29 76.60 -100.17
CA VAL A 85 -55.33 76.91 -99.10
C VAL A 85 -54.19 75.91 -99.22
N GLN A 86 -53.01 76.39 -99.60
CA GLN A 86 -51.78 75.60 -99.52
C GLN A 86 -51.14 75.83 -98.15
N VAL A 87 -50.84 74.76 -97.43
CA VAL A 87 -49.97 74.81 -96.25
C VAL A 87 -48.53 74.91 -96.76
N THR A 88 -47.75 75.80 -96.16
CA THR A 88 -46.30 75.85 -96.37
C THR A 88 -45.61 75.13 -95.23
N ASP A 89 -44.71 74.21 -95.58
CA ASP A 89 -43.61 73.66 -94.77
C ASP A 89 -42.99 74.76 -93.86
N VAL A 90 -42.79 74.44 -92.58
CA VAL A 90 -42.12 75.28 -91.58
C VAL A 90 -41.30 74.40 -90.63
N ASN A 91 -40.04 74.15 -91.01
CA ASN A 91 -38.96 73.53 -90.21
C ASN A 91 -39.27 73.35 -88.71
N GLU A 92 -39.69 72.15 -88.34
CA GLU A 92 -39.89 71.67 -86.98
C GLU A 92 -38.55 71.33 -86.28
N PRO A 93 -38.53 71.17 -84.94
CA PRO A 93 -37.37 70.60 -84.25
C PRO A 93 -37.25 69.08 -84.53
N PRO A 94 -36.03 68.51 -84.60
CA PRO A 94 -35.84 67.08 -84.77
C PRO A 94 -36.52 66.28 -83.65
N GLN A 95 -37.02 65.08 -83.95
CA GLN A 95 -37.80 64.28 -83.00
C GLN A 95 -37.13 62.92 -82.70
N PHE A 96 -37.10 62.54 -81.42
CA PHE A 96 -36.70 61.20 -80.99
C PHE A 96 -37.88 60.22 -81.09
N GLN A 97 -37.65 58.99 -81.57
CA GLN A 97 -38.71 57.98 -81.71
C GLN A 97 -38.67 56.90 -80.60
N GLY A 98 -39.78 56.16 -80.47
CA GLY A 98 -39.86 54.95 -79.64
C GLY A 98 -39.58 55.19 -78.16
N ASN A 99 -38.58 54.49 -77.62
CA ASN A 99 -38.16 54.66 -76.21
C ASN A 99 -37.33 55.92 -76.02
N LEU A 100 -36.52 56.35 -77.01
CA LEU A 100 -35.76 57.60 -76.91
C LEU A 100 -36.67 58.83 -76.75
N ALA A 101 -37.92 58.78 -77.22
CA ALA A 101 -38.94 59.82 -76.96
C ALA A 101 -39.33 59.97 -75.47
N LYS A 102 -39.02 58.98 -74.63
CA LYS A 102 -39.42 58.90 -73.20
C LYS A 102 -38.22 58.87 -72.24
N GLY A 103 -37.01 58.89 -72.79
CA GLY A 103 -35.78 58.57 -72.09
C GLY A 103 -35.46 57.07 -72.11
N LEU A 104 -34.16 56.74 -72.06
CA LEU A 104 -33.64 55.39 -72.24
C LEU A 104 -32.67 55.00 -71.12
N ASP A 105 -32.94 53.88 -70.47
CA ASP A 105 -31.96 53.19 -69.62
C ASP A 105 -30.91 52.48 -70.49
N LEU A 106 -29.65 52.75 -70.20
CA LEU A 106 -28.47 52.12 -70.77
C LEU A 106 -27.69 51.40 -69.67
N TYR A 107 -26.96 50.35 -70.04
CA TYR A 107 -26.18 49.53 -69.12
C TYR A 107 -24.75 49.41 -69.62
N VAL A 108 -23.80 49.79 -68.76
CA VAL A 108 -22.35 49.68 -69.04
C VAL A 108 -21.75 48.79 -67.98
N VAL A 109 -21.03 47.75 -68.41
CA VAL A 109 -20.31 46.83 -67.52
C VAL A 109 -19.05 47.53 -67.00
N GLU A 110 -18.71 47.36 -65.73
CA GLU A 110 -17.44 47.88 -65.18
C GLU A 110 -16.20 47.14 -65.70
N GLY A 111 -15.01 47.70 -65.49
CA GLY A 111 -13.76 47.20 -66.10
C GLY A 111 -13.76 47.20 -67.64
N ALA A 112 -14.79 47.78 -68.27
CA ALA A 112 -14.89 47.88 -69.72
C ALA A 112 -14.01 49.03 -70.23
N ASN A 113 -13.11 48.70 -71.16
CA ASN A 113 -12.25 49.67 -71.85
C ASN A 113 -13.08 50.84 -72.42
N PRO A 114 -12.63 52.10 -72.28
CA PRO A 114 -13.33 53.27 -72.83
C PRO A 114 -13.70 53.12 -74.31
N GLY A 115 -14.98 53.33 -74.65
CA GLY A 115 -15.46 53.01 -75.99
C GLY A 115 -16.96 53.21 -76.22
N PHE A 116 -17.46 52.71 -77.35
CA PHE A 116 -18.86 52.82 -77.78
C PHE A 116 -19.83 52.25 -76.74
N ILE A 117 -20.88 53.01 -76.42
CA ILE A 117 -22.00 52.56 -75.57
C ILE A 117 -23.28 52.41 -76.40
N TYR A 118 -23.67 53.46 -77.11
CA TYR A 118 -24.96 53.50 -77.81
C TYR A 118 -24.93 54.48 -79.00
N GLN A 119 -25.78 54.24 -80.00
CA GLN A 119 -25.99 55.14 -81.11
C GLN A 119 -27.33 55.84 -80.92
N VAL A 120 -27.28 57.13 -80.58
CA VAL A 120 -28.47 57.98 -80.43
C VAL A 120 -28.97 58.37 -81.82
N GLU A 121 -30.28 58.22 -82.05
CA GLU A 121 -30.91 58.49 -83.34
C GLU A 121 -32.21 59.30 -83.14
N ALA A 122 -32.35 60.34 -83.95
CA ALA A 122 -33.53 61.19 -84.12
C ALA A 122 -33.77 61.38 -85.64
N PHE A 123 -34.95 61.88 -86.00
CA PHE A 123 -35.28 62.26 -87.38
C PHE A 123 -35.74 63.72 -87.43
N ASP A 124 -35.40 64.44 -88.50
CA ASP A 124 -36.09 65.68 -88.89
C ASP A 124 -37.45 65.28 -89.49
N PRO A 125 -38.57 65.89 -89.08
CA PRO A 125 -39.87 65.68 -89.73
C PRO A 125 -39.84 65.93 -91.25
N GLU A 126 -39.01 66.87 -91.69
CA GLU A 126 -38.76 67.27 -93.07
C GLU A 126 -37.93 66.25 -93.87
N ASP A 127 -37.24 65.30 -93.22
CA ASP A 127 -36.38 64.32 -93.90
C ASP A 127 -37.15 63.15 -94.54
N THR A 128 -38.03 63.54 -95.46
CA THR A 128 -38.83 62.61 -96.28
C THR A 128 -38.02 61.97 -97.41
N SER A 129 -36.80 62.44 -97.72
CA SER A 129 -35.96 61.90 -98.80
C SER A 129 -34.51 62.43 -98.92
N ARG A 130 -33.91 63.05 -97.88
CA ARG A 130 -32.69 63.89 -98.05
C ARG A 130 -31.53 63.73 -97.04
N ASN A 131 -31.60 62.84 -96.05
CA ASN A 131 -30.52 62.60 -95.07
C ASN A 131 -30.02 63.91 -94.45
N ILE A 132 -30.90 64.68 -93.80
CA ILE A 132 -30.57 65.99 -93.26
C ILE A 132 -29.53 65.80 -92.13
N PRO A 133 -28.36 66.50 -92.18
CA PRO A 133 -27.25 66.21 -91.29
C PRO A 133 -27.47 66.78 -89.89
N LEU A 134 -28.19 66.01 -89.07
CA LEU A 134 -28.40 66.27 -87.64
C LEU A 134 -27.07 66.23 -86.86
N SER A 135 -26.92 67.17 -85.92
CA SER A 135 -25.72 67.33 -85.08
C SER A 135 -26.06 67.03 -83.62
N TYR A 136 -25.41 66.02 -83.05
CA TYR A 136 -25.68 65.52 -81.70
C TYR A 136 -24.63 66.00 -80.68
N PHE A 137 -25.06 66.36 -79.47
CA PHE A 137 -24.18 66.84 -78.39
C PHE A 137 -24.76 66.53 -77.00
N LEU A 138 -23.93 66.40 -75.97
CA LEU A 138 -24.41 66.34 -74.58
C LEU A 138 -24.70 67.76 -74.09
N ILE A 139 -25.91 68.01 -73.57
CA ILE A 139 -26.34 69.35 -73.13
C ILE A 139 -25.53 69.83 -71.92
N VAL A 140 -25.20 68.89 -71.02
CA VAL A 140 -24.24 69.10 -69.93
C VAL A 140 -22.98 68.28 -70.25
N PRO A 141 -21.81 68.91 -70.44
CA PRO A 141 -20.56 68.18 -70.64
C PRO A 141 -20.25 67.25 -69.47
N SER A 142 -19.86 66.01 -69.78
CA SER A 142 -19.45 65.02 -68.79
C SER A 142 -17.95 64.73 -68.89
N VAL A 143 -17.34 64.34 -67.77
CA VAL A 143 -15.95 63.87 -67.71
C VAL A 143 -15.81 62.38 -68.05
N ASN A 144 -16.89 61.61 -67.90
CA ASN A 144 -16.91 60.15 -68.08
C ASN A 144 -17.56 59.71 -69.41
N PHE A 145 -18.24 60.63 -70.12
CA PHE A 145 -18.95 60.35 -71.36
C PHE A 145 -18.72 61.45 -72.40
N GLY A 146 -18.41 61.04 -73.62
CA GLY A 146 -18.45 61.89 -74.81
C GLY A 146 -19.60 61.49 -75.73
N MET A 147 -20.09 62.43 -76.54
CA MET A 147 -20.94 62.11 -77.68
C MET A 147 -20.39 62.78 -78.92
N SER A 148 -20.24 62.00 -79.98
CA SER A 148 -19.81 62.48 -81.30
C SER A 148 -20.97 63.13 -82.04
N ALA A 149 -20.66 64.05 -82.96
CA ALA A 149 -21.64 64.82 -83.71
C ALA A 149 -22.62 63.98 -84.55
N ASN A 150 -22.33 62.70 -84.78
CA ASN A 150 -23.17 61.72 -85.46
C ASN A 150 -24.11 60.91 -84.53
N GLY A 151 -24.19 61.25 -83.24
CA GLY A 151 -25.04 60.57 -82.25
C GLY A 151 -24.39 59.40 -81.50
N THR A 152 -23.13 59.06 -81.80
CA THR A 152 -22.43 58.00 -81.06
C THR A 152 -22.07 58.45 -79.64
N LEU A 153 -22.70 57.86 -78.62
CA LEU A 153 -22.35 57.99 -77.20
C LEU A 153 -21.25 56.98 -76.85
N PHE A 154 -20.20 57.45 -76.17
CA PHE A 154 -19.05 56.63 -75.77
C PHE A 154 -18.53 57.03 -74.38
N SER A 155 -17.91 56.09 -73.66
CA SER A 155 -17.21 56.37 -72.42
C SER A 155 -15.82 56.93 -72.68
N THR A 156 -15.42 57.92 -71.87
CA THR A 156 -14.06 58.50 -71.85
C THR A 156 -13.22 57.95 -70.69
N THR A 157 -13.85 57.29 -69.74
CA THR A 157 -13.24 56.65 -68.56
C THR A 157 -13.65 55.19 -68.49
N GLU A 158 -12.82 54.39 -67.85
CA GLU A 158 -13.20 53.08 -67.30
C GLU A 158 -14.13 53.33 -66.09
N PHE A 159 -14.97 52.35 -65.75
CA PHE A 159 -15.88 52.43 -64.59
C PHE A 159 -15.51 51.41 -63.54
N ASP A 160 -15.82 51.78 -62.29
CA ASP A 160 -15.55 51.11 -61.02
C ASP A 160 -16.81 51.38 -60.17
N PHE A 161 -17.52 50.33 -59.76
CA PHE A 161 -18.81 50.36 -59.07
C PHE A 161 -18.64 50.48 -57.54
N GLU A 162 -17.45 50.17 -57.02
CA GLU A 162 -17.11 50.10 -55.59
C GLU A 162 -16.63 51.44 -55.04
N ALA A 163 -15.94 52.21 -55.87
CA ALA A 163 -15.46 53.56 -55.59
C ALA A 163 -16.23 54.65 -56.36
N GLY A 164 -16.89 54.31 -57.47
CA GLY A 164 -17.53 55.26 -58.38
C GLY A 164 -19.05 55.43 -58.22
N PRO A 165 -19.66 56.37 -58.99
CA PRO A 165 -21.12 56.51 -59.07
C PRO A 165 -21.76 55.34 -59.83
N LYS A 166 -22.63 54.59 -59.16
CA LYS A 166 -23.31 53.40 -59.71
C LYS A 166 -24.31 53.70 -60.84
N SER A 167 -24.65 54.97 -61.09
CA SER A 167 -25.38 55.41 -62.29
C SER A 167 -25.15 56.90 -62.59
N PHE A 168 -25.42 57.29 -63.84
CA PHE A 168 -25.25 58.65 -64.37
C PHE A 168 -26.49 59.08 -65.16
N HIS A 169 -26.97 60.29 -64.88
CA HIS A 169 -28.06 60.91 -65.63
C HIS A 169 -27.48 61.88 -66.67
N LEU A 170 -27.66 61.57 -67.95
CA LEU A 170 -27.20 62.37 -69.08
C LEU A 170 -28.38 62.94 -69.85
N VAL A 171 -28.19 64.06 -70.54
CA VAL A 171 -29.19 64.59 -71.49
C VAL A 171 -28.51 64.79 -72.85
N ALA A 172 -28.96 64.01 -73.83
CA ALA A 172 -28.54 64.09 -75.21
C ALA A 172 -29.39 65.12 -75.95
N GLY A 173 -28.74 66.12 -76.54
CA GLY A 173 -29.33 67.09 -77.46
C GLY A 173 -29.05 66.70 -78.91
N VAL A 174 -29.99 67.03 -79.79
CA VAL A 174 -29.83 66.98 -81.24
C VAL A 174 -30.25 68.33 -81.81
N ARG A 175 -29.52 68.80 -82.83
CA ARG A 175 -29.79 70.05 -83.55
C ARG A 175 -29.88 69.80 -85.04
N ASP A 176 -30.82 70.47 -85.69
CA ASP A 176 -30.96 70.53 -87.15
C ASP A 176 -29.88 71.42 -87.81
N SER A 177 -30.08 71.78 -89.09
CA SER A 177 -29.22 72.72 -89.83
C SER A 177 -29.55 74.21 -89.63
N GLN A 178 -30.70 74.55 -89.02
CA GLN A 178 -31.19 75.93 -88.89
C GLN A 178 -31.07 76.51 -87.47
N GLY A 179 -30.85 75.66 -86.46
CA GLY A 179 -30.66 76.01 -85.06
C GLY A 179 -31.74 75.48 -84.10
N LEU A 180 -32.71 74.68 -84.55
CA LEU A 180 -33.71 74.08 -83.67
C LEU A 180 -33.18 72.82 -82.98
N GLU A 181 -33.65 72.57 -81.77
CA GLU A 181 -33.14 71.51 -80.89
C GLU A 181 -34.25 70.70 -80.25
N ALA A 182 -33.98 69.41 -80.04
CA ALA A 182 -34.70 68.57 -79.10
C ALA A 182 -33.73 67.86 -78.16
N SER A 183 -34.26 67.28 -77.08
CA SER A 183 -33.45 66.59 -76.07
C SER A 183 -34.12 65.33 -75.52
N THR A 184 -33.31 64.37 -75.07
CA THR A 184 -33.74 63.16 -74.38
C THR A 184 -32.83 62.80 -73.21
N ALA A 185 -33.40 62.18 -72.18
CA ALA A 185 -32.68 61.73 -71.00
C ALA A 185 -32.13 60.31 -71.21
N LEU A 186 -30.83 60.12 -70.98
CA LEU A 186 -30.17 58.82 -71.02
C LEU A 186 -29.68 58.47 -69.61
N GLN A 187 -30.23 57.40 -69.04
CA GLN A 187 -29.89 56.93 -67.70
C GLN A 187 -28.87 55.79 -67.83
N VAL A 188 -27.58 56.10 -67.67
CA VAL A 188 -26.51 55.11 -67.79
C VAL A 188 -26.25 54.46 -66.44
N ASN A 189 -26.65 53.21 -66.29
CA ASN A 189 -26.46 52.43 -65.07
C ASN A 189 -25.18 51.58 -65.21
N VAL A 190 -24.32 51.61 -64.19
CA VAL A 190 -23.12 50.74 -64.16
C VAL A 190 -23.56 49.36 -63.66
N VAL A 191 -23.17 48.32 -64.39
CA VAL A 191 -23.46 46.91 -64.05
C VAL A 191 -22.25 46.33 -63.34
N ASN A 192 -22.47 45.93 -62.10
CA ASN A 192 -21.46 45.30 -61.27
C ASN A 192 -20.95 43.99 -61.87
N VAL A 193 -19.64 43.80 -61.80
CA VAL A 193 -18.93 42.55 -62.10
C VAL A 193 -18.42 41.96 -60.77
N ASN A 194 -17.80 40.79 -60.83
CA ASN A 194 -17.33 40.07 -59.66
C ASN A 194 -15.80 40.04 -59.64
N ASP A 195 -15.18 41.22 -59.61
CA ASP A 195 -13.75 41.41 -59.80
C ASP A 195 -12.97 41.87 -58.55
N GLU A 196 -13.65 42.24 -57.45
CA GLU A 196 -13.02 42.25 -56.12
C GLU A 196 -13.13 40.89 -55.40
N ALA A 197 -12.27 40.67 -54.40
CA ALA A 197 -12.19 39.42 -53.67
C ALA A 197 -12.70 39.55 -52.22
N PRO A 198 -13.43 38.56 -51.67
CA PRO A 198 -13.95 38.60 -50.31
C PRO A 198 -12.81 38.76 -49.30
N ARG A 199 -12.91 39.72 -48.38
CA ARG A 199 -11.82 40.10 -47.47
C ARG A 199 -12.21 39.92 -46.01
N PHE A 200 -11.37 39.21 -45.25
CA PHE A 200 -11.59 39.00 -43.82
C PHE A 200 -11.50 40.30 -43.03
N THR A 201 -12.60 40.67 -42.36
CA THR A 201 -12.69 41.82 -41.44
C THR A 201 -12.28 41.44 -40.02
N SER A 202 -12.19 40.14 -39.72
CA SER A 202 -11.65 39.63 -38.46
C SER A 202 -10.15 39.89 -38.30
N SER A 203 -9.80 40.68 -37.28
CA SER A 203 -8.42 41.02 -36.91
C SER A 203 -7.73 39.95 -36.05
N ALA A 204 -8.49 39.18 -35.28
CA ALA A 204 -7.96 38.10 -34.45
C ALA A 204 -7.46 36.93 -35.32
N ARG A 205 -6.23 36.49 -35.07
CA ARG A 205 -5.61 35.30 -35.70
C ARG A 205 -5.25 34.21 -34.70
N VAL A 206 -5.22 34.53 -33.41
CA VAL A 206 -4.99 33.58 -32.33
C VAL A 206 -6.16 33.67 -31.36
N TYR A 207 -6.71 32.51 -31.00
CA TYR A 207 -7.80 32.34 -30.06
C TYR A 207 -7.32 31.45 -28.93
N THR A 208 -7.67 31.78 -27.69
CA THR A 208 -7.38 30.93 -26.52
C THR A 208 -8.69 30.36 -26.01
N ILE A 209 -8.73 29.04 -25.82
CA ILE A 209 -9.91 28.30 -25.36
C ILE A 209 -9.48 27.27 -24.32
N PRO A 210 -10.27 27.02 -23.26
CA PRO A 210 -10.04 25.84 -22.43
C PRO A 210 -10.33 24.56 -23.23
N GLU A 211 -9.83 23.44 -22.71
CA GLU A 211 -10.33 22.11 -23.05
C GLU A 211 -11.71 21.81 -22.43
N GLU A 212 -12.19 20.56 -22.52
CA GLU A 212 -13.52 20.11 -22.06
C GLU A 212 -14.74 20.88 -22.58
N LEU A 213 -14.55 21.71 -23.61
CA LEU A 213 -15.65 22.42 -24.25
C LEU A 213 -16.64 21.45 -24.89
N ALA A 214 -17.90 21.55 -24.47
CA ALA A 214 -18.99 20.72 -24.96
C ALA A 214 -19.18 20.87 -26.48
N SER A 215 -19.49 19.77 -27.16
CA SER A 215 -19.82 19.78 -28.59
C SER A 215 -20.96 20.77 -28.89
N GLY A 216 -20.80 21.59 -29.93
CA GLY A 216 -21.65 22.73 -30.26
C GLY A 216 -21.20 24.09 -29.69
N THR A 217 -20.22 24.14 -28.79
CA THR A 217 -19.70 25.40 -28.24
C THR A 217 -19.04 26.25 -29.32
N ILE A 218 -19.48 27.50 -29.48
CA ILE A 218 -18.87 28.47 -30.40
C ILE A 218 -17.57 29.00 -29.78
N VAL A 219 -16.46 28.85 -30.50
CA VAL A 219 -15.10 29.22 -30.05
C VAL A 219 -14.50 30.42 -30.80
N ALA A 220 -14.97 30.68 -32.02
CA ALA A 220 -14.60 31.86 -32.79
C ALA A 220 -15.76 32.29 -33.69
N ASN A 221 -15.79 33.57 -34.05
CA ASN A 221 -16.65 34.09 -35.11
C ASN A 221 -15.76 34.72 -36.18
N ILE A 222 -15.76 34.15 -37.38
CA ILE A 222 -14.95 34.62 -38.51
C ILE A 222 -15.80 35.45 -39.44
N THR A 223 -15.41 36.70 -39.63
CA THR A 223 -16.11 37.68 -40.45
C THR A 223 -15.28 38.09 -41.66
N ALA A 224 -15.95 38.22 -42.79
CA ALA A 224 -15.47 38.84 -44.01
C ALA A 224 -16.54 39.79 -44.57
N GLU A 225 -16.12 40.67 -45.46
CA GLU A 225 -16.99 41.49 -46.30
C GLU A 225 -16.57 41.31 -47.76
N ASP A 226 -17.48 41.47 -48.70
CA ASP A 226 -17.16 41.55 -50.12
C ASP A 226 -17.32 43.01 -50.58
N PRO A 227 -16.40 43.58 -51.38
CA PRO A 227 -16.61 44.87 -51.99
C PRO A 227 -17.82 44.93 -52.93
N ASP A 228 -18.01 43.92 -53.78
CA ASP A 228 -19.03 43.89 -54.85
C ASP A 228 -20.46 43.97 -54.26
N ASP A 229 -20.71 43.17 -53.22
CA ASP A 229 -22.02 43.03 -52.56
C ASP A 229 -22.32 44.16 -51.54
N LYS A 230 -21.57 45.28 -51.52
CA LYS A 230 -21.79 46.39 -50.57
C LYS A 230 -23.17 47.05 -50.70
N GLY A 231 -24.07 46.67 -49.80
CA GLY A 231 -25.46 47.14 -49.75
C GLY A 231 -26.49 46.09 -50.20
N SER A 232 -26.01 44.93 -50.68
CA SER A 232 -26.77 43.73 -51.00
C SER A 232 -26.71 42.71 -49.85
N THR A 233 -27.51 41.66 -49.90
CA THR A 233 -27.34 40.47 -49.05
C THR A 233 -26.46 39.44 -49.76
N GLY A 234 -25.17 39.77 -49.88
CA GLY A 234 -24.16 38.87 -50.43
C GLY A 234 -24.02 37.59 -49.61
N PHE A 235 -23.82 36.46 -50.29
CA PHE A 235 -23.81 35.13 -49.69
C PHE A 235 -22.39 34.57 -49.52
N LEU A 236 -21.63 35.16 -48.61
CA LEU A 236 -20.29 34.66 -48.27
C LEU A 236 -20.34 33.24 -47.70
N LEU A 237 -19.59 32.34 -48.34
CA LEU A 237 -19.48 30.92 -48.01
C LEU A 237 -18.17 30.63 -47.29
N TYR A 238 -18.26 30.25 -46.02
CA TYR A 238 -17.12 29.94 -45.16
C TYR A 238 -16.84 28.43 -45.12
N SER A 239 -15.57 28.04 -45.12
CA SER A 239 -15.14 26.64 -44.98
C SER A 239 -13.79 26.53 -44.29
N ILE A 240 -13.48 25.38 -43.69
CA ILE A 240 -12.14 25.06 -43.19
C ILE A 240 -11.51 24.09 -44.20
N THR A 241 -10.34 24.43 -44.73
CA THR A 241 -9.62 23.63 -45.72
C THR A 241 -8.61 22.68 -45.08
N THR A 242 -8.15 22.98 -43.87
CA THR A 242 -7.26 22.10 -43.09
C THR A 242 -8.03 20.89 -42.56
N ALA A 243 -7.50 19.69 -42.83
CA ALA A 243 -7.99 18.46 -42.23
C ALA A 243 -7.90 18.54 -40.69
N ASN A 244 -9.05 18.55 -40.03
CA ASN A 244 -9.17 18.64 -38.58
C ASN A 244 -10.44 17.89 -38.11
N SER A 245 -10.44 17.44 -36.86
CA SER A 245 -11.54 16.69 -36.23
C SER A 245 -12.25 17.47 -35.13
N TYR A 246 -11.60 18.48 -34.56
CA TYR A 246 -12.09 19.19 -33.37
C TYR A 246 -13.12 20.27 -33.70
N PHE A 247 -13.11 20.85 -34.90
CA PHE A 247 -13.88 22.04 -35.23
C PHE A 247 -14.68 21.93 -36.54
N MET A 248 -15.83 22.61 -36.57
CA MET A 248 -16.63 22.85 -37.77
C MET A 248 -16.97 24.33 -37.87
N ILE A 249 -16.90 24.91 -39.07
CA ILE A 249 -17.39 26.26 -39.35
C ILE A 249 -18.79 26.20 -39.96
N ASN A 250 -19.68 27.10 -39.54
CA ASN A 250 -20.97 27.28 -40.21
C ASN A 250 -20.75 28.07 -41.50
N GLN A 251 -21.10 27.46 -42.63
CA GLN A 251 -20.85 27.99 -43.97
C GLN A 251 -21.49 29.36 -44.26
N TRP A 252 -22.55 29.75 -43.53
CA TRP A 252 -23.27 31.02 -43.77
C TRP A 252 -22.94 32.12 -42.76
N THR A 253 -22.41 31.78 -41.59
CA THR A 253 -22.19 32.73 -40.48
C THR A 253 -20.75 32.85 -40.05
N GLY A 254 -19.84 32.01 -40.56
CA GLY A 254 -18.42 32.01 -40.18
C GLY A 254 -18.13 31.63 -38.72
N THR A 255 -19.15 31.26 -37.94
CA THR A 255 -18.98 30.81 -36.55
C THR A 255 -18.36 29.42 -36.50
N ILE A 256 -17.25 29.28 -35.78
CA ILE A 256 -16.55 28.01 -35.56
C ILE A 256 -17.02 27.39 -34.25
N GLN A 257 -17.40 26.12 -34.31
CA GLN A 257 -17.92 25.33 -33.19
C GLN A 257 -17.05 24.09 -32.94
N VAL A 258 -16.97 23.69 -31.66
CA VAL A 258 -16.37 22.40 -31.25
C VAL A 258 -17.28 21.24 -31.67
N VAL A 259 -16.68 20.18 -32.22
CA VAL A 259 -17.37 18.95 -32.66
C VAL A 259 -17.02 17.77 -31.74
N HIS A 260 -15.74 17.64 -31.40
CA HIS A 260 -15.20 16.59 -30.54
C HIS A 260 -14.45 17.18 -29.34
N ARG A 261 -14.43 16.46 -28.21
CA ARG A 261 -13.71 16.82 -26.98
C ARG A 261 -12.27 17.22 -27.34
N LEU A 262 -11.90 18.44 -27.00
CA LEU A 262 -10.49 18.82 -26.88
C LEU A 262 -10.05 18.35 -25.50
N ASP A 263 -8.97 17.59 -25.47
CA ASP A 263 -8.32 17.01 -24.30
C ASP A 263 -6.86 17.43 -24.41
N ARG A 264 -6.38 18.25 -23.48
CA ARG A 264 -5.05 18.84 -23.49
C ARG A 264 -3.99 17.82 -23.08
N ASP A 265 -4.37 16.75 -22.37
CA ASP A 265 -3.46 15.84 -21.69
C ASP A 265 -3.29 14.49 -22.39
N ALA A 266 -4.07 14.27 -23.45
CA ALA A 266 -3.94 13.17 -24.38
C ALA A 266 -3.31 13.56 -25.73
N GLY A 267 -2.84 12.53 -26.44
CA GLY A 267 -2.46 12.62 -27.86
C GLY A 267 -1.42 13.69 -28.18
N ASP A 268 -1.60 14.33 -29.35
CA ASP A 268 -0.69 15.36 -29.86
C ASP A 268 -0.80 16.69 -29.08
N LEU A 269 -1.97 16.97 -28.48
CA LEU A 269 -2.21 18.20 -27.72
C LEU A 269 -1.35 18.26 -26.45
N ARG A 270 -1.04 17.09 -25.84
CA ARG A 270 -0.12 17.00 -24.70
C ARG A 270 1.24 17.64 -24.97
N GLN A 271 1.74 17.46 -26.19
CA GLN A 271 3.03 18.00 -26.66
C GLN A 271 2.88 19.41 -27.27
N ASN A 272 1.84 19.62 -28.09
CA ASN A 272 1.63 20.84 -28.85
C ASN A 272 0.23 21.42 -28.57
N PRO A 273 0.08 22.45 -27.71
CA PRO A 273 -1.22 23.02 -27.33
C PRO A 273 -1.93 23.81 -28.46
N THR A 274 -1.49 23.70 -29.71
CA THR A 274 -1.85 24.61 -30.80
C THR A 274 -2.49 23.89 -31.97
N ILE A 275 -3.76 24.18 -32.27
CA ILE A 275 -4.45 23.71 -33.48
C ILE A 275 -4.51 24.86 -34.47
N SER A 276 -3.83 24.75 -35.62
CA SER A 276 -3.93 25.73 -36.69
C SER A 276 -4.91 25.28 -37.76
N LEU A 277 -5.79 26.19 -38.20
CA LEU A 277 -6.76 25.98 -39.26
C LEU A 277 -6.58 27.07 -40.33
N GLU A 278 -6.62 26.70 -41.60
CA GLU A 278 -6.90 27.61 -42.70
C GLU A 278 -8.41 27.69 -42.92
N VAL A 279 -8.94 28.91 -42.81
CA VAL A 279 -10.32 29.26 -43.15
C VAL A 279 -10.34 29.87 -44.54
N LEU A 280 -11.23 29.37 -45.39
CA LEU A 280 -11.48 29.80 -46.76
C LEU A 280 -12.84 30.49 -46.82
N VAL A 281 -12.89 31.69 -47.39
CA VAL A 281 -14.14 32.39 -47.71
C VAL A 281 -14.30 32.53 -49.22
N LYS A 282 -15.54 32.42 -49.71
CA LYS A 282 -15.93 32.57 -51.11
C LYS A 282 -17.17 33.43 -51.25
N ASP A 283 -17.27 34.10 -52.39
CA ASP A 283 -18.45 34.82 -52.89
C ASP A 283 -19.55 33.87 -53.43
N ARG A 284 -19.14 32.74 -54.04
CA ARG A 284 -19.99 31.88 -54.88
C ARG A 284 -19.70 30.39 -54.65
N PRO A 285 -20.70 29.50 -54.80
CA PRO A 285 -20.50 28.05 -54.66
C PRO A 285 -19.50 27.43 -55.65
N SER A 286 -19.29 28.06 -56.80
CA SER A 286 -18.37 27.60 -57.84
C SER A 286 -17.99 28.75 -58.77
N GLY A 287 -16.73 28.82 -59.20
CA GLY A 287 -16.26 29.74 -60.22
C GLY A 287 -16.14 31.23 -59.85
N GLY A 288 -16.32 31.59 -58.57
CA GLY A 288 -16.03 32.93 -58.06
C GLY A 288 -14.69 33.02 -57.31
N GLN A 289 -14.45 34.18 -56.69
CA GLN A 289 -13.22 34.54 -56.00
C GLN A 289 -13.12 33.89 -54.61
N GLU A 290 -11.88 33.82 -54.09
CA GLU A 290 -11.62 33.18 -52.81
C GLU A 290 -10.46 33.82 -52.04
N ASN A 291 -10.55 33.78 -50.72
CA ASN A 291 -9.52 34.30 -49.83
C ASN A 291 -9.30 33.38 -48.63
N ARG A 292 -8.07 33.34 -48.11
CA ARG A 292 -7.60 32.36 -47.11
C ARG A 292 -6.99 33.04 -45.89
N MET A 293 -7.39 32.58 -44.71
CA MET A 293 -6.91 33.07 -43.43
C MET A 293 -6.52 31.91 -42.53
N GLN A 294 -5.23 31.81 -42.20
CA GLN A 294 -4.80 30.96 -41.10
C GLN A 294 -5.19 31.59 -39.75
N ILE A 295 -5.77 30.77 -38.88
CA ILE A 295 -6.01 31.04 -37.46
C ILE A 295 -5.40 29.92 -36.61
N THR A 296 -5.08 30.20 -35.36
CA THR A 296 -4.57 29.21 -34.39
C THR A 296 -5.37 29.26 -33.09
N PHE A 297 -5.90 28.11 -32.67
CA PHE A 297 -6.43 27.91 -31.33
C PHE A 297 -5.30 27.44 -30.40
N ILE A 298 -5.12 28.11 -29.27
CA ILE A 298 -4.32 27.66 -28.14
C ILE A 298 -5.27 27.02 -27.13
N VAL A 299 -5.06 25.74 -26.85
CA VAL A 299 -5.80 25.00 -25.83
C VAL A 299 -5.17 25.29 -24.46
N GLU A 300 -5.96 25.87 -23.57
CA GLU A 300 -5.64 26.07 -22.17
C GLU A 300 -5.97 24.84 -21.34
N ASP A 301 -4.96 24.47 -20.57
CA ASP A 301 -4.88 23.44 -19.55
C ASP A 301 -5.82 23.77 -18.38
N ILE A 302 -6.75 22.88 -18.06
CA ILE A 302 -7.60 22.96 -16.86
C ILE A 302 -7.31 21.77 -15.94
N ASN A 303 -7.58 21.91 -14.64
CA ASN A 303 -7.56 20.74 -13.76
C ASN A 303 -8.85 19.92 -13.97
N ASP A 304 -8.77 18.89 -14.83
CA ASP A 304 -9.78 17.82 -14.93
C ASP A 304 -9.24 16.45 -14.50
N ASN A 305 -7.91 16.27 -14.41
CA ASN A 305 -7.28 15.06 -13.86
C ASN A 305 -6.99 15.24 -12.35
N PRO A 306 -7.58 14.41 -11.47
CA PRO A 306 -7.27 14.46 -10.04
C PRO A 306 -5.94 13.78 -9.72
N ALA A 307 -5.12 14.36 -8.82
CA ALA A 307 -3.85 13.77 -8.43
C ALA A 307 -4.01 12.31 -7.96
N SER A 308 -3.34 11.41 -8.66
CA SER A 308 -3.54 9.97 -8.62
C SER A 308 -2.32 9.26 -8.06
N CYS A 309 -2.52 8.09 -7.44
CA CYS A 309 -1.43 7.28 -6.92
C CYS A 309 -1.55 5.83 -7.39
N THR A 310 -0.50 5.33 -8.07
CA THR A 310 -0.34 3.91 -8.44
C THR A 310 -0.54 2.95 -7.27
N ARG A 311 -0.26 3.43 -6.04
CA ARG A 311 -0.48 2.72 -4.78
C ARG A 311 -0.94 3.71 -3.71
N SER A 312 -2.13 3.48 -3.15
CA SER A 312 -2.68 4.23 -2.01
C SER A 312 -2.44 3.55 -0.65
N THR A 313 -1.86 2.34 -0.63
CA THR A 313 -1.59 1.59 0.61
C THR A 313 -0.16 1.07 0.66
N PHE A 314 0.51 1.35 1.78
CA PHE A 314 1.89 0.99 2.07
C PHE A 314 2.01 0.27 3.40
N SER A 315 3.00 -0.61 3.52
CA SER A 315 3.42 -1.22 4.79
C SER A 315 4.94 -1.08 4.89
N VAL A 316 5.42 -0.50 5.98
CA VAL A 316 6.84 -0.24 6.22
C VAL A 316 7.24 -0.87 7.55
N MET A 317 8.26 -1.72 7.53
CA MET A 317 8.84 -2.30 8.73
C MET A 317 10.11 -1.52 9.11
N VAL A 318 10.17 -1.01 10.34
CA VAL A 318 11.21 -0.08 10.78
C VAL A 318 11.86 -0.61 12.07
N PRO A 319 13.18 -0.80 12.13
CA PRO A 319 13.88 -1.11 13.37
C PRO A 319 13.62 -0.02 14.43
N GLU A 320 13.43 -0.41 15.68
CA GLU A 320 13.13 0.55 16.76
C GLU A 320 14.22 1.61 16.99
N ARG A 321 15.49 1.19 16.84
CA ARG A 321 16.69 2.03 16.93
C ARG A 321 16.97 2.83 15.66
N ALA A 322 16.00 2.93 14.74
CA ALA A 322 16.13 3.76 13.55
C ALA A 322 16.37 5.23 13.95
N ALA A 323 17.37 5.87 13.33
CA ALA A 323 17.75 7.22 13.68
C ALA A 323 16.65 8.24 13.33
N LYS A 324 16.46 9.25 14.18
CA LYS A 324 15.60 10.40 13.87
C LYS A 324 16.14 11.12 12.62
N GLY A 325 15.25 11.48 11.70
CA GLY A 325 15.57 11.92 10.34
C GLY A 325 15.61 10.80 9.28
N THR A 326 15.43 9.53 9.66
CA THR A 326 15.38 8.43 8.67
C THR A 326 14.16 8.57 7.74
N LEU A 327 14.40 8.60 6.43
CA LEU A 327 13.37 8.57 5.40
C LEU A 327 12.75 7.16 5.28
N LEU A 328 11.45 7.06 5.54
CA LEU A 328 10.68 5.80 5.54
C LEU A 328 9.96 5.55 4.21
N LEU A 329 9.45 6.62 3.57
CA LEU A 329 8.72 6.54 2.30
C LEU A 329 8.80 7.87 1.55
N ASP A 330 8.72 7.83 0.22
CA ASP A 330 8.73 9.00 -0.67
C ASP A 330 7.56 8.87 -1.66
N LEU A 331 6.46 9.58 -1.37
CA LEU A 331 5.18 9.40 -2.07
C LEU A 331 5.21 9.90 -3.53
N ASN A 332 6.11 10.83 -3.86
CA ASN A 332 6.33 11.37 -5.21
C ASN A 332 6.76 10.32 -6.24
N LYS A 333 7.13 9.11 -5.79
CA LYS A 333 7.48 7.97 -6.67
C LYS A 333 6.29 7.08 -7.02
N PHE A 334 5.13 7.35 -6.42
CA PHE A 334 3.92 6.56 -6.57
C PHE A 334 2.72 7.41 -6.99
N CYS A 335 2.71 8.68 -6.60
CA CYS A 335 1.71 9.67 -6.95
C CYS A 335 2.21 10.58 -8.07
N PHE A 336 1.29 10.93 -8.97
CA PHE A 336 1.51 11.74 -10.15
C PHE A 336 0.22 12.49 -10.49
N ASP A 337 0.36 13.52 -11.31
CA ASP A 337 -0.75 14.18 -11.97
C ASP A 337 -0.62 13.94 -13.48
N ASP A 338 -1.75 13.90 -14.19
CA ASP A 338 -1.75 13.73 -15.64
C ASP A 338 -1.97 15.05 -16.39
N ASP A 339 -2.44 16.11 -15.70
CA ASP A 339 -2.48 17.48 -16.23
C ASP A 339 -1.11 17.90 -16.83
N SER A 340 -1.08 18.69 -17.90
CA SER A 340 0.17 19.02 -18.60
C SER A 340 0.92 20.23 -18.05
N LYS A 341 0.27 21.13 -17.32
CA LYS A 341 0.85 22.44 -16.97
C LYS A 341 0.66 22.81 -15.50
N ALA A 342 1.65 23.49 -14.96
CA ALA A 342 1.54 24.14 -13.66
C ALA A 342 0.59 25.36 -13.75
N PRO A 343 -0.30 25.58 -12.76
CA PRO A 343 -0.33 24.95 -11.43
C PRO A 343 -1.23 23.71 -11.32
N ASN A 344 -1.93 23.31 -12.39
CA ASN A 344 -2.92 22.23 -12.36
C ASN A 344 -2.25 20.91 -12.01
N ASN A 345 -1.17 20.56 -12.73
CA ASN A 345 -0.37 19.35 -12.52
C ASN A 345 0.54 19.34 -11.29
N GLN A 346 0.20 20.12 -10.26
CA GLN A 346 0.93 20.19 -9.01
C GLN A 346 0.02 19.77 -7.85
N PHE A 347 0.46 18.78 -7.10
CA PHE A 347 -0.16 18.36 -5.85
C PHE A 347 0.76 18.59 -4.64
N ASN A 348 0.14 18.64 -3.48
CA ASN A 348 0.80 18.63 -2.18
C ASN A 348 0.27 17.47 -1.33
N PHE A 349 0.95 17.19 -0.22
CA PHE A 349 0.53 16.17 0.74
C PHE A 349 0.14 16.81 2.07
N THR A 350 -1.01 16.43 2.63
CA THR A 350 -1.43 16.93 3.95
C THR A 350 -0.50 16.42 5.05
N THR A 351 -0.42 17.15 6.16
CA THR A 351 0.31 16.71 7.38
C THR A 351 -0.06 15.26 7.77
N PRO A 352 0.91 14.42 8.16
CA PRO A 352 0.64 13.09 8.69
C PRO A 352 -0.38 13.08 9.83
N SER A 353 -1.38 12.22 9.73
CA SER A 353 -2.46 12.04 10.70
C SER A 353 -2.65 10.55 11.05
N GLY A 354 -3.73 10.18 11.74
CA GLY A 354 -4.06 8.79 12.07
C GLY A 354 -3.62 8.33 13.47
N VAL A 355 -3.60 7.01 13.69
CA VAL A 355 -3.45 6.42 15.03
C VAL A 355 -1.98 6.19 15.37
N GLY A 356 -1.56 6.76 16.51
CA GLY A 356 -0.21 6.61 17.07
C GLY A 356 0.90 7.40 16.35
N SER A 357 0.57 8.14 15.28
CA SER A 357 1.52 8.87 14.43
C SER A 357 1.97 10.22 14.99
N GLY A 358 1.16 10.85 15.84
CA GLY A 358 1.45 12.15 16.44
C GLY A 358 2.77 12.16 17.22
N GLY A 359 3.66 13.09 16.87
CA GLY A 359 5.00 13.20 17.47
C GLY A 359 6.02 12.15 17.00
N ARG A 360 5.61 11.14 16.24
CA ARG A 360 6.49 10.07 15.73
C ARG A 360 6.87 10.21 14.27
N PHE A 361 5.96 10.64 13.39
CA PHE A 361 6.24 10.78 11.95
C PHE A 361 5.90 12.18 11.45
N SER A 362 6.74 12.69 10.55
CA SER A 362 6.55 13.99 9.87
C SER A 362 6.75 13.84 8.36
N GLN A 363 6.45 14.90 7.62
CA GLN A 363 7.06 15.14 6.32
C GLN A 363 8.25 16.08 6.47
N ASP A 364 9.30 15.88 5.66
CA ASP A 364 10.45 16.79 5.59
C ASP A 364 10.92 17.00 4.14
N PRO A 365 10.76 18.20 3.54
CA PRO A 365 10.01 19.35 4.09
C PRO A 365 8.52 19.07 4.27
N ALA A 366 7.81 19.89 5.04
CA ALA A 366 6.35 19.81 5.15
C ALA A 366 5.68 19.99 3.77
N GLY A 367 4.65 19.19 3.48
CA GLY A 367 3.94 19.17 2.19
C GLY A 367 4.59 18.29 1.12
N SER A 368 5.83 17.82 1.31
CA SER A 368 6.63 17.16 0.26
C SER A 368 6.38 15.67 0.03
N GLY A 369 5.52 15.03 0.83
CA GLY A 369 5.25 13.58 0.72
C GLY A 369 6.43 12.66 1.11
N LYS A 370 7.56 13.21 1.59
CA LYS A 370 8.71 12.45 2.10
C LYS A 370 8.55 12.20 3.60
N ILE A 371 8.23 10.96 3.97
CA ILE A 371 7.83 10.58 5.32
C ILE A 371 9.07 10.23 6.13
N VAL A 372 9.33 10.98 7.21
CA VAL A 372 10.51 10.82 8.06
C VAL A 372 10.14 10.46 9.50
N LEU A 373 11.00 9.69 10.15
CA LEU A 373 10.93 9.41 11.58
C LEU A 373 11.42 10.61 12.41
N ILE A 374 10.61 11.09 13.35
CA ILE A 374 10.97 12.18 14.29
C ILE A 374 10.88 11.77 15.78
N GLY A 375 10.06 10.78 16.11
CA GLY A 375 9.99 10.18 17.44
C GLY A 375 10.99 9.04 17.62
N ASP A 376 11.02 8.49 18.81
CA ASP A 376 11.50 7.13 19.08
C ASP A 376 10.49 6.08 18.59
N LEU A 377 10.96 4.86 18.34
CA LEU A 377 10.14 3.66 18.07
C LEU A 377 10.45 2.49 19.01
N ASP A 378 11.35 2.69 19.98
CA ASP A 378 11.65 1.88 21.19
C ASP A 378 10.47 0.95 21.54
N TYR A 379 10.68 -0.36 21.35
CA TYR A 379 9.63 -1.38 21.35
C TYR A 379 9.16 -1.69 22.78
N GLU A 380 10.04 -1.53 23.76
CA GLU A 380 9.82 -1.68 25.20
C GLU A 380 9.10 -0.47 25.81
N ASN A 381 9.13 0.67 25.13
CA ASN A 381 8.49 1.90 25.60
C ASN A 381 7.01 1.70 25.88
N SER A 382 6.56 2.02 27.09
CA SER A 382 5.15 1.88 27.47
C SER A 382 4.19 2.70 26.59
N SER A 383 4.66 3.81 25.98
CA SER A 383 3.86 4.61 25.04
C SER A 383 3.76 4.05 23.62
N ASN A 384 4.69 3.15 23.26
CA ASN A 384 4.76 2.47 21.96
C ASN A 384 4.04 1.11 22.05
N LEU A 385 4.27 0.37 23.15
CA LEU A 385 3.48 -0.80 23.55
C LEU A 385 1.97 -0.49 23.68
N ALA A 386 1.59 0.70 24.17
CA ALA A 386 0.18 1.12 24.22
C ALA A 386 -0.45 1.31 22.82
N ALA A 387 0.36 1.59 21.79
CA ALA A 387 -0.04 1.56 20.38
C ALA A 387 0.16 0.17 19.74
N GLY A 388 0.58 -0.84 20.52
CA GLY A 388 0.88 -2.19 20.05
C GLY A 388 2.08 -2.27 19.10
N ASN A 389 2.96 -1.26 19.08
CA ASN A 389 4.08 -1.09 18.15
C ASN A 389 3.65 -1.10 16.66
N LYS A 390 2.44 -0.59 16.39
CA LYS A 390 1.83 -0.47 15.05
C LYS A 390 1.18 0.90 14.90
N TYR A 391 1.60 1.64 13.89
CA TYR A 391 1.16 3.00 13.64
C TYR A 391 0.44 3.08 12.30
N THR A 392 -0.68 3.81 12.25
CA THR A 392 -1.41 4.07 11.00
C THR A 392 -1.26 5.54 10.66
N VAL A 393 -0.35 5.85 9.73
CA VAL A 393 -0.21 7.19 9.18
C VAL A 393 -1.19 7.35 8.03
N ILE A 394 -2.04 8.38 8.10
CA ILE A 394 -2.98 8.76 7.03
C ILE A 394 -2.56 10.13 6.49
N ILE A 395 -2.41 10.23 5.17
CA ILE A 395 -2.04 11.43 4.43
C ILE A 395 -2.99 11.55 3.25
N GLN A 396 -3.42 12.76 2.90
CA GLN A 396 -4.12 13.00 1.64
C GLN A 396 -3.13 13.56 0.63
N VAL A 397 -3.18 13.08 -0.62
CA VAL A 397 -2.69 13.88 -1.77
C VAL A 397 -3.82 14.83 -2.17
N GLN A 398 -3.47 16.06 -2.51
CA GLN A 398 -4.40 17.13 -2.89
C GLN A 398 -3.74 18.07 -3.91
N ASP A 399 -4.50 18.42 -4.95
CA ASP A 399 -4.05 19.35 -6.01
C ASP A 399 -3.90 20.80 -5.50
N VAL A 400 -3.07 21.58 -6.19
CA VAL A 400 -2.77 22.99 -5.88
C VAL A 400 -3.71 23.94 -6.63
N ALA A 401 -4.31 23.49 -7.74
CA ALA A 401 -5.34 24.22 -8.48
C ALA A 401 -6.78 23.84 -8.02
N PRO A 402 -7.77 24.72 -8.19
CA PRO A 402 -9.18 24.37 -8.08
C PRO A 402 -9.67 23.72 -9.39
N PRO A 403 -10.53 22.68 -9.34
CA PRO A 403 -11.13 22.06 -8.16
C PRO A 403 -10.15 21.17 -7.37
N TYR A 404 -10.00 21.43 -6.07
CA TYR A 404 -9.04 20.69 -5.23
C TYR A 404 -9.52 19.25 -4.94
N TYR A 405 -9.25 18.30 -5.83
CA TYR A 405 -9.48 16.88 -5.58
C TYR A 405 -8.56 16.36 -4.46
N LYS A 406 -8.98 15.26 -3.80
CA LYS A 406 -8.29 14.70 -2.64
C LYS A 406 -8.41 13.19 -2.58
N ASN A 407 -7.27 12.50 -2.47
CA ASN A 407 -7.20 11.05 -2.34
C ASN A 407 -6.45 10.64 -1.06
N ASN A 408 -6.99 9.67 -0.30
CA ASN A 408 -6.38 9.19 0.94
C ASN A 408 -5.30 8.13 0.67
N ILE A 409 -4.18 8.25 1.36
CA ILE A 409 -3.05 7.32 1.38
C ILE A 409 -2.89 6.76 2.80
N TYR A 410 -2.82 5.43 2.90
CA TYR A 410 -2.70 4.70 4.15
C TYR A 410 -1.32 4.06 4.26
N ILE A 411 -0.57 4.38 5.32
CA ILE A 411 0.78 3.88 5.56
C ILE A 411 0.79 3.19 6.92
N TYR A 412 0.91 1.86 6.90
CA TYR A 412 1.04 1.03 8.11
C TYR A 412 2.52 0.90 8.46
N ILE A 413 2.93 1.48 9.58
CA ILE A 413 4.30 1.41 10.07
C ILE A 413 4.34 0.40 11.23
N LEU A 414 5.19 -0.61 11.09
CA LEU A 414 5.37 -1.68 12.05
C LEU A 414 6.78 -1.57 12.65
N THR A 415 6.91 -1.41 13.97
CA THR A 415 8.24 -1.54 14.58
C THR A 415 8.69 -2.99 14.48
N LYS A 416 9.93 -3.20 14.04
CA LYS A 416 10.65 -4.47 14.15
C LYS A 416 11.49 -4.43 15.44
N PRO A 417 11.26 -5.34 16.40
CA PRO A 417 12.10 -5.44 17.58
C PRO A 417 13.50 -5.94 17.22
N GLU A 418 14.48 -5.55 18.01
CA GLU A 418 15.87 -5.96 17.95
C GLU A 418 16.45 -6.09 19.36
N ASN A 419 17.09 -7.22 19.69
CA ASN A 419 17.71 -7.41 21.00
C ASN A 419 18.60 -6.22 21.41
N GLU A 420 18.35 -5.68 22.61
CA GLU A 420 19.12 -4.55 23.16
C GLU A 420 19.41 -4.66 24.66
N PHE A 421 18.61 -5.43 25.40
CA PHE A 421 18.83 -5.74 26.80
C PHE A 421 19.35 -7.17 26.97
N PRO A 422 20.57 -7.38 27.48
CA PRO A 422 21.10 -8.73 27.66
C PRO A 422 20.33 -9.49 28.74
N LEU A 423 20.19 -10.80 28.57
CA LEU A 423 19.63 -11.70 29.59
C LEU A 423 20.48 -11.68 30.89
N VAL A 424 19.88 -11.27 32.02
CA VAL A 424 20.58 -11.17 33.33
C VAL A 424 19.87 -11.98 34.41
N PHE A 425 20.64 -12.59 35.33
CA PHE A 425 20.10 -13.13 36.59
C PHE A 425 19.82 -12.01 37.60
N ASP A 426 18.73 -12.13 38.37
CA ASP A 426 18.32 -11.15 39.39
C ASP A 426 19.40 -10.89 40.47
N LYS A 427 20.34 -11.83 40.64
CA LYS A 427 21.43 -11.76 41.61
C LYS A 427 22.75 -12.19 40.96
N PRO A 428 23.90 -11.59 41.35
CA PRO A 428 25.22 -11.96 40.83
C PRO A 428 25.68 -13.35 41.28
N SER A 429 25.10 -13.87 42.36
CA SER A 429 25.23 -15.25 42.83
C SER A 429 24.03 -15.63 43.69
N TYR A 430 23.82 -16.92 43.89
CA TYR A 430 22.85 -17.44 44.85
C TYR A 430 23.56 -18.35 45.85
N VAL A 431 23.08 -18.34 47.10
CA VAL A 431 23.48 -19.29 48.14
C VAL A 431 22.22 -19.97 48.64
N PHE A 432 22.23 -21.30 48.70
CA PHE A 432 21.17 -22.13 49.25
C PHE A 432 21.76 -23.10 50.28
N GLU A 433 20.93 -23.57 51.19
CA GLU A 433 21.32 -24.46 52.29
C GLU A 433 20.38 -25.67 52.31
N VAL A 434 20.93 -26.87 52.48
CA VAL A 434 20.14 -28.11 52.51
C VAL A 434 20.75 -29.11 53.50
N SER A 435 19.97 -29.55 54.48
CA SER A 435 20.35 -30.62 55.41
C SER A 435 20.39 -31.97 54.68
N GLU A 436 21.37 -32.81 54.99
CA GLU A 436 21.62 -34.06 54.25
C GLU A 436 20.55 -35.14 54.45
N LEU A 437 19.90 -35.12 55.61
CA LEU A 437 18.69 -35.88 55.95
C LEU A 437 17.53 -35.65 54.95
N ARG A 438 17.60 -34.61 54.11
CA ARG A 438 16.58 -34.33 53.10
C ARG A 438 16.54 -35.39 51.99
N PRO A 439 15.38 -36.00 51.73
CA PRO A 439 15.25 -36.98 50.65
C PRO A 439 15.36 -36.34 49.26
N ALA A 440 15.64 -37.18 48.27
CA ALA A 440 15.53 -36.84 46.86
C ALA A 440 14.19 -36.16 46.53
N ARG A 441 14.21 -35.27 45.53
CA ARG A 441 13.14 -34.33 45.12
C ARG A 441 12.83 -33.20 46.10
N THR A 442 13.61 -33.04 47.18
CA THR A 442 13.55 -31.82 48.00
C THR A 442 13.97 -30.60 47.17
N ARG A 443 13.15 -29.55 47.19
CA ARG A 443 13.48 -28.24 46.61
C ARG A 443 14.53 -27.53 47.47
N VAL A 444 15.65 -27.18 46.85
CA VAL A 444 16.80 -26.51 47.46
C VAL A 444 16.71 -25.00 47.30
N GLY A 445 16.21 -24.53 46.15
CA GLY A 445 16.10 -23.10 45.87
C GLY A 445 15.47 -22.82 44.51
N GLN A 446 15.60 -21.58 44.07
CA GLN A 446 15.18 -21.14 42.73
C GLN A 446 16.03 -19.96 42.28
N VAL A 447 16.53 -20.02 41.05
CA VAL A 447 17.14 -18.87 40.36
C VAL A 447 16.12 -18.24 39.42
N HIS A 448 16.31 -16.97 39.10
CA HIS A 448 15.53 -16.27 38.08
C HIS A 448 16.47 -15.44 37.21
N ALA A 449 16.30 -15.56 35.91
CA ALA A 449 16.90 -14.70 34.92
C ALA A 449 15.78 -14.02 34.14
N SER A 450 15.93 -12.72 33.97
CA SER A 450 14.99 -11.85 33.29
C SER A 450 15.67 -11.17 32.10
N ASP A 451 14.84 -10.93 31.11
CA ASP A 451 15.14 -10.23 29.88
C ASP A 451 14.12 -9.08 29.78
N LYS A 452 14.52 -7.96 29.20
CA LYS A 452 13.65 -6.79 29.03
C LYS A 452 13.15 -6.63 27.60
N ASP A 453 13.78 -7.28 26.62
CA ASP A 453 13.36 -7.23 25.22
C ASP A 453 11.93 -7.78 25.06
N PHE A 454 11.12 -7.12 24.23
CA PHE A 454 9.79 -7.56 23.83
C PHE A 454 9.74 -7.96 22.35
N PRO A 455 8.93 -8.98 21.97
CA PRO A 455 8.11 -9.81 22.83
C PRO A 455 8.95 -10.77 23.69
N GLN A 456 8.61 -10.91 24.98
CA GLN A 456 9.43 -11.63 25.95
C GLN A 456 9.79 -13.05 25.49
N SER A 457 11.08 -13.28 25.28
CA SER A 457 11.64 -14.56 24.86
C SER A 457 11.64 -15.59 26.00
N ARG A 458 11.43 -16.87 25.65
CA ARG A 458 11.29 -17.94 26.65
C ARG A 458 12.65 -18.33 27.23
N VAL A 459 12.93 -17.88 28.44
CA VAL A 459 14.12 -18.30 29.20
C VAL A 459 14.06 -19.79 29.54
N VAL A 460 15.17 -20.49 29.29
CA VAL A 460 15.41 -21.91 29.60
C VAL A 460 16.63 -22.04 30.50
N TYR A 461 16.52 -22.83 31.57
CA TYR A 461 17.57 -23.01 32.58
C TYR A 461 18.27 -24.37 32.47
N SER A 462 19.59 -24.42 32.73
CA SER A 462 20.37 -25.65 32.78
C SER A 462 21.55 -25.55 33.77
N ILE A 463 22.00 -26.66 34.33
CA ILE A 463 23.29 -26.73 35.04
C ILE A 463 24.36 -26.99 33.98
N SER A 464 25.36 -26.12 33.86
CA SER A 464 26.43 -26.25 32.87
C SER A 464 27.67 -26.94 33.43
N THR A 465 28.00 -26.72 34.70
CA THR A 465 29.08 -27.43 35.42
C THR A 465 28.80 -27.51 36.93
N GLY A 466 29.36 -28.51 37.61
CA GLY A 466 29.21 -28.70 39.06
C GLY A 466 28.03 -29.60 39.43
N GLY A 467 27.89 -29.92 40.72
CA GLY A 467 26.82 -30.80 41.20
C GLY A 467 27.10 -32.30 41.03
N ALA A 468 28.39 -32.66 40.95
CA ALA A 468 28.88 -34.02 41.07
C ALA A 468 29.64 -34.17 42.39
N SER A 469 29.57 -35.36 42.99
CA SER A 469 30.37 -35.83 44.11
C SER A 469 31.21 -37.05 43.68
N LEU A 470 32.15 -37.49 44.52
CA LEU A 470 32.92 -38.73 44.31
C LEU A 470 32.01 -39.96 44.18
N GLN A 471 30.85 -39.97 44.85
CA GLN A 471 29.89 -41.08 44.82
C GLN A 471 28.84 -40.94 43.70
N TYR A 472 28.42 -39.72 43.34
CA TYR A 472 27.28 -39.47 42.45
C TYR A 472 27.58 -38.41 41.38
N PRO A 473 27.44 -38.70 40.07
CA PRO A 473 27.82 -37.77 39.01
C PRO A 473 26.84 -36.60 38.82
N ASN A 474 25.60 -36.70 39.31
CA ASN A 474 24.59 -35.63 39.29
C ASN A 474 23.74 -35.72 40.56
N ILE A 475 24.01 -34.89 41.57
CA ILE A 475 23.18 -34.79 42.79
C ILE A 475 22.05 -33.74 42.66
N PHE A 476 22.18 -32.73 41.77
CA PHE A 476 21.15 -31.71 41.56
C PHE A 476 20.51 -31.80 40.17
N TRP A 477 19.24 -31.39 40.10
CA TRP A 477 18.51 -31.12 38.87
C TRP A 477 17.90 -29.72 38.95
N ILE A 478 17.86 -29.02 37.82
CA ILE A 478 17.15 -27.75 37.68
C ILE A 478 15.94 -27.93 36.75
N ASN A 479 14.80 -27.39 37.16
CA ASN A 479 13.64 -27.29 36.31
C ASN A 479 13.93 -26.29 35.17
N PRO A 480 13.96 -26.73 33.90
CA PRO A 480 14.38 -25.89 32.79
C PRO A 480 13.39 -24.77 32.46
N GLN A 481 12.21 -24.73 33.08
CA GLN A 481 11.19 -23.70 32.85
C GLN A 481 11.06 -22.71 34.01
N THR A 482 11.27 -23.17 35.26
CA THR A 482 11.07 -22.32 36.46
C THR A 482 12.36 -21.86 37.12
N GLY A 483 13.51 -22.44 36.77
CA GLY A 483 14.78 -22.17 37.46
C GLY A 483 14.86 -22.81 38.86
N GLU A 484 13.91 -23.68 39.23
CA GLU A 484 13.86 -24.35 40.52
C GLU A 484 14.92 -25.46 40.63
N LEU A 485 15.74 -25.41 41.68
CA LEU A 485 16.78 -26.40 41.96
C LEU A 485 16.27 -27.46 42.95
N GLN A 486 16.44 -28.74 42.63
CA GLN A 486 16.03 -29.87 43.46
C GLN A 486 17.15 -30.91 43.61
N LEU A 487 17.12 -31.65 44.72
CA LEU A 487 17.95 -32.85 44.92
C LEU A 487 17.48 -34.02 44.06
N VAL A 488 18.41 -34.76 43.45
CA VAL A 488 18.18 -36.01 42.69
C VAL A 488 18.41 -37.25 43.57
N THR A 489 19.39 -37.15 44.47
CA THR A 489 19.70 -38.11 45.54
C THR A 489 19.88 -37.35 46.87
N ARG A 490 20.15 -38.04 47.98
CA ARG A 490 20.51 -37.37 49.25
C ARG A 490 21.87 -36.66 49.12
N ALA A 491 22.07 -35.62 49.93
CA ALA A 491 23.40 -35.10 50.19
C ALA A 491 24.11 -35.93 51.28
N ASP A 492 25.38 -35.62 51.51
CA ASP A 492 26.34 -36.37 52.34
C ASP A 492 27.49 -35.37 52.59
N TYR A 493 27.57 -34.84 53.81
CA TYR A 493 28.45 -33.75 54.22
C TYR A 493 29.91 -34.22 54.30
N GLU A 494 30.13 -35.42 54.83
CA GLU A 494 31.41 -36.11 54.99
C GLU A 494 32.12 -36.29 53.65
N THR A 495 31.38 -36.65 52.59
CA THR A 495 31.92 -36.73 51.23
C THR A 495 32.01 -35.36 50.56
N THR A 496 31.01 -34.48 50.70
CA THR A 496 30.98 -33.20 49.97
C THR A 496 30.10 -32.14 50.67
N PRO A 497 30.67 -31.28 51.54
CA PRO A 497 29.90 -30.34 52.36
C PRO A 497 29.44 -29.09 51.59
N VAL A 498 30.07 -28.77 50.45
CA VAL A 498 29.72 -27.60 49.63
C VAL A 498 29.76 -27.95 48.14
N TYR A 499 28.66 -27.69 47.44
CA TYR A 499 28.55 -27.84 45.99
C TYR A 499 28.51 -26.47 45.31
N ILE A 500 29.48 -26.21 44.43
CA ILE A 500 29.49 -25.02 43.58
C ILE A 500 28.93 -25.40 42.21
N LEU A 501 27.73 -24.91 41.92
CA LEU A 501 27.03 -25.07 40.63
C LEU A 501 27.28 -23.83 39.77
N ARG A 502 27.45 -24.05 38.46
CA ARG A 502 27.28 -23.01 37.45
C ARG A 502 25.98 -23.27 36.71
N ILE A 503 25.07 -22.32 36.79
CA ILE A 503 23.75 -22.39 36.16
C ILE A 503 23.75 -21.44 34.97
N GLN A 504 23.27 -21.92 33.84
CA GLN A 504 23.10 -21.17 32.61
C GLN A 504 21.61 -20.91 32.36
N ALA A 505 21.29 -19.70 31.93
CA ALA A 505 20.01 -19.33 31.36
C ALA A 505 20.22 -18.96 29.88
N THR A 506 19.23 -19.23 29.02
CA THR A 506 19.22 -18.78 27.63
C THR A 506 17.80 -18.51 27.16
N ASN A 507 17.62 -17.44 26.38
CA ASN A 507 16.37 -17.06 25.72
C ASN A 507 16.35 -17.51 24.23
N SER A 508 17.34 -18.32 23.82
CA SER A 508 17.72 -18.74 22.45
C SER A 508 18.51 -17.74 21.58
N GLU A 509 18.59 -16.47 21.95
CA GLU A 509 19.45 -15.47 21.29
C GLU A 509 20.73 -15.22 22.12
N ASP A 510 20.54 -15.00 23.41
CA ASP A 510 21.54 -14.76 24.46
C ASP A 510 21.77 -15.96 25.39
N THR A 511 22.90 -15.92 26.10
CA THR A 511 23.21 -16.85 27.19
C THR A 511 23.81 -16.11 28.39
N SER A 512 23.26 -16.35 29.58
CA SER A 512 23.73 -15.80 30.85
C SER A 512 24.21 -16.93 31.77
N THR A 513 25.19 -16.71 32.65
CA THR A 513 25.59 -17.73 33.65
C THR A 513 25.79 -17.15 35.03
N VAL A 514 25.25 -17.82 36.06
CA VAL A 514 25.40 -17.45 37.47
C VAL A 514 26.04 -18.61 38.27
N THR A 515 26.77 -18.26 39.34
CA THR A 515 27.27 -19.23 40.31
C THR A 515 26.23 -19.41 41.42
N VAL A 516 25.91 -20.66 41.74
CA VAL A 516 25.05 -21.04 42.86
C VAL A 516 25.83 -21.95 43.80
N THR A 517 26.04 -21.50 45.03
CA THR A 517 26.63 -22.32 46.09
C THR A 517 25.50 -23.01 46.86
N VAL A 518 25.56 -24.33 46.97
CA VAL A 518 24.71 -25.10 47.88
C VAL A 518 25.58 -25.60 49.03
N ASN A 519 25.33 -25.09 50.23
CA ASN A 519 25.92 -25.62 51.45
C ASN A 519 25.09 -26.82 51.89
N VAL A 520 25.74 -27.95 52.15
CA VAL A 520 25.13 -29.04 52.92
C VAL A 520 25.20 -28.62 54.40
N LEU A 521 24.11 -28.85 55.14
CA LEU A 521 24.09 -28.65 56.59
C LEU A 521 24.33 -29.99 57.27
N GLU A 522 25.42 -30.04 58.03
CA GLU A 522 25.88 -31.10 58.93
C GLU A 522 24.79 -31.46 59.95
N GLU A 523 24.37 -32.73 59.95
CA GLU A 523 23.43 -33.32 60.91
C GLU A 523 24.05 -34.61 61.50
N ASN A 524 23.66 -35.01 62.72
CA ASN A 524 24.23 -36.21 63.37
C ASN A 524 23.53 -37.48 62.83
N ASP A 525 24.00 -38.05 61.72
CA ASP A 525 23.45 -39.27 61.08
C ASP A 525 24.46 -40.41 60.83
N GLU A 526 25.74 -40.21 61.14
CA GLU A 526 26.70 -41.29 61.35
C GLU A 526 26.68 -41.76 62.82
N LYS A 527 27.36 -42.89 63.11
CA LYS A 527 27.24 -43.58 64.40
C LYS A 527 28.57 -43.91 65.07
N PRO A 528 28.64 -43.95 66.42
CA PRO A 528 29.87 -44.22 67.15
C PRO A 528 30.56 -45.54 66.79
N ILE A 529 31.65 -45.50 66.02
CA ILE A 529 32.45 -46.66 65.67
C ILE A 529 33.56 -46.86 66.71
N CYS A 530 33.60 -48.02 67.35
CA CYS A 530 34.66 -48.41 68.27
C CYS A 530 35.58 -49.47 67.67
N THR A 531 36.87 -49.44 68.02
CA THR A 531 37.88 -50.32 67.42
C THR A 531 38.77 -51.01 68.47
N PRO A 532 38.83 -52.35 68.51
CA PRO A 532 37.91 -53.33 67.89
C PRO A 532 36.42 -53.17 68.25
N ASP A 533 35.56 -53.80 67.45
CA ASP A 533 34.11 -53.95 67.66
C ASP A 533 33.77 -55.08 68.65
N SER A 534 34.74 -55.94 68.93
CA SER A 534 34.57 -57.19 69.64
C SER A 534 35.83 -57.55 70.43
N TYR A 535 35.65 -58.01 71.67
CA TYR A 535 36.75 -58.38 72.57
C TYR A 535 36.43 -59.66 73.35
N PHE A 536 37.49 -60.39 73.71
CA PHE A 536 37.44 -61.50 74.66
C PHE A 536 38.33 -61.21 75.87
N LEU A 537 37.80 -61.39 77.07
CA LEU A 537 38.46 -61.13 78.35
C LEU A 537 38.33 -62.36 79.26
N ALA A 538 39.32 -62.57 80.12
CA ALA A 538 39.33 -63.68 81.07
C ALA A 538 39.69 -63.18 82.47
N VAL A 539 38.75 -63.24 83.41
CA VAL A 539 38.93 -62.75 84.78
C VAL A 539 38.96 -63.92 85.76
N PRO A 540 39.82 -63.91 86.79
CA PRO A 540 39.75 -64.91 87.83
C PRO A 540 38.61 -64.55 88.81
N VAL A 541 38.00 -65.55 89.44
CA VAL A 541 36.81 -65.36 90.29
C VAL A 541 37.09 -64.59 91.60
N ASP A 542 38.36 -64.44 91.98
CA ASP A 542 38.85 -63.68 93.15
C ASP A 542 39.24 -62.23 92.83
N LEU A 543 38.98 -61.76 91.61
CA LEU A 543 39.29 -60.39 91.18
C LEU A 543 38.62 -59.34 92.09
N GLN A 544 39.39 -58.36 92.55
CA GLN A 544 38.91 -57.34 93.49
C GLN A 544 37.97 -56.34 92.80
N VAL A 545 36.89 -55.98 93.50
CA VAL A 545 35.97 -54.90 93.11
C VAL A 545 36.72 -53.58 92.99
N GLY A 546 36.39 -52.78 91.98
CA GLY A 546 37.06 -51.50 91.67
C GLY A 546 38.32 -51.63 90.80
N THR A 547 38.66 -52.81 90.30
CA THR A 547 39.77 -53.01 89.36
C THR A 547 39.34 -52.88 87.90
N ASN A 548 40.21 -52.33 87.04
CA ASN A 548 40.05 -52.36 85.58
C ASN A 548 40.46 -53.76 85.07
N ILE A 549 39.53 -54.44 84.41
CA ILE A 549 39.67 -55.82 83.94
C ILE A 549 40.78 -55.90 82.88
N GLN A 550 41.90 -56.57 83.20
CA GLN A 550 43.06 -56.73 82.32
C GLN A 550 43.65 -55.42 81.74
N ASN A 551 43.45 -54.27 82.40
CA ASN A 551 43.72 -52.93 81.84
C ASN A 551 42.96 -52.65 80.52
N PHE A 552 41.74 -53.17 80.40
CA PHE A 552 40.89 -52.98 79.24
C PHE A 552 40.66 -51.50 78.92
N LYS A 553 40.65 -51.20 77.62
CA LYS A 553 40.35 -49.87 77.07
C LYS A 553 39.54 -50.03 75.79
N LEU A 554 38.31 -49.54 75.81
CA LEU A 554 37.51 -49.28 74.62
C LEU A 554 37.86 -47.88 74.10
N THR A 555 38.00 -47.73 72.78
CA THR A 555 38.20 -46.43 72.14
C THR A 555 37.23 -46.31 70.97
N CYS A 556 36.55 -45.17 70.86
CA CYS A 556 35.55 -44.90 69.83
C CYS A 556 35.83 -43.59 69.10
N THR A 557 35.23 -43.44 67.92
CA THR A 557 35.37 -42.31 67.01
C THR A 557 34.08 -42.18 66.21
N ASP A 558 33.71 -40.94 65.90
CA ASP A 558 32.65 -40.62 64.95
C ASP A 558 33.18 -39.69 63.86
N LEU A 559 32.33 -39.42 62.86
CA LEU A 559 32.61 -38.45 61.80
C LEU A 559 32.00 -37.07 62.12
N ASP A 560 30.74 -37.05 62.54
CA ASP A 560 29.98 -35.86 62.97
C ASP A 560 30.27 -35.46 64.44
N SER A 561 30.54 -36.44 65.30
CA SER A 561 30.46 -36.29 66.75
C SER A 561 31.80 -36.10 67.47
N SER A 562 31.84 -35.07 68.32
CA SER A 562 33.01 -34.68 69.10
C SER A 562 33.48 -35.78 70.08
N PRO A 563 34.79 -36.00 70.31
CA PRO A 563 35.32 -36.96 71.30
C PRO A 563 34.88 -36.82 72.77
N GLN A 564 34.00 -35.88 73.10
CA GLN A 564 33.36 -35.69 74.41
C GLN A 564 31.82 -35.94 74.38
N SER A 565 31.24 -36.24 73.21
CA SER A 565 29.83 -36.58 73.02
C SER A 565 29.50 -38.01 73.47
N PHE A 566 30.49 -38.90 73.50
CA PHE A 566 30.22 -40.31 73.78
C PHE A 566 29.77 -40.60 75.23
N ARG A 567 28.85 -41.56 75.31
CA ARG A 567 28.32 -42.19 76.52
C ARG A 567 28.24 -43.69 76.32
N TYR A 568 28.62 -44.43 77.35
CA TYR A 568 28.70 -45.88 77.37
C TYR A 568 27.63 -46.46 78.29
N SER A 569 26.90 -47.45 77.80
CA SER A 569 25.99 -48.26 78.62
C SER A 569 26.10 -49.74 78.29
N ILE A 570 25.95 -50.59 79.29
CA ILE A 570 25.88 -52.04 79.09
C ILE A 570 24.40 -52.42 79.04
N GLY A 571 23.99 -53.04 77.94
CA GLY A 571 22.64 -53.55 77.74
C GLY A 571 22.51 -55.00 78.20
N SER A 572 22.10 -55.88 77.30
CA SER A 572 21.95 -57.30 77.59
C SER A 572 23.29 -57.95 77.97
N GLY A 573 23.27 -58.79 79.03
CA GLY A 573 24.39 -59.65 79.41
C GLY A 573 25.04 -59.33 80.76
N ASN A 574 24.80 -58.15 81.34
CA ASN A 574 25.32 -57.74 82.65
C ASN A 574 24.52 -58.36 83.81
N VAL A 575 24.47 -59.69 83.88
CA VAL A 575 23.76 -60.39 84.98
C VAL A 575 24.40 -59.99 86.32
N ASN A 576 23.55 -59.71 87.32
CA ASN A 576 23.94 -59.26 88.68
C ASN A 576 24.81 -57.98 88.74
N ASP A 577 24.81 -57.18 87.66
CA ASP A 577 25.51 -55.90 87.52
C ASP A 577 27.01 -55.93 87.89
N HIS A 578 27.67 -57.06 87.59
CA HIS A 578 29.11 -57.24 87.85
C HIS A 578 30.01 -56.24 87.15
N PHE A 579 29.63 -55.73 85.98
CA PHE A 579 30.49 -54.89 85.15
C PHE A 579 29.95 -53.46 85.03
N THR A 580 30.86 -52.48 84.96
CA THR A 580 30.54 -51.08 84.70
C THR A 580 31.64 -50.39 83.90
N PHE A 581 31.33 -49.26 83.28
CA PHE A 581 32.28 -48.43 82.56
C PHE A 581 32.69 -47.21 83.37
N SER A 582 33.99 -46.86 83.30
CA SER A 582 34.49 -45.61 83.86
C SER A 582 35.59 -45.01 82.97
N PRO A 583 35.45 -43.74 82.52
CA PRO A 583 34.24 -42.92 82.60
C PRO A 583 33.09 -43.55 81.79
N ASN A 584 31.84 -43.41 82.24
CA ASN A 584 30.66 -43.85 81.51
C ASN A 584 30.11 -42.80 80.52
N ALA A 585 30.64 -41.56 80.54
CA ALA A 585 30.34 -40.52 79.57
C ALA A 585 31.44 -39.45 79.53
N GLY A 586 31.46 -38.61 78.48
CA GLY A 586 32.35 -37.44 78.40
C GLY A 586 33.77 -37.73 77.93
N SER A 587 34.01 -38.90 77.34
CA SER A 587 35.28 -39.26 76.73
C SER A 587 35.07 -40.31 75.65
N ASN A 588 35.92 -40.30 74.63
CA ASN A 588 35.98 -41.35 73.61
C ASN A 588 36.77 -42.59 74.05
N ILE A 589 37.19 -42.63 75.32
CA ILE A 589 37.97 -43.68 75.94
C ILE A 589 37.28 -44.11 77.23
N THR A 590 37.00 -45.41 77.37
CA THR A 590 36.48 -45.97 78.63
C THR A 590 37.17 -47.27 79.02
N SER A 591 37.17 -47.57 80.32
CA SER A 591 37.75 -48.77 80.93
C SER A 591 36.65 -49.58 81.63
N LEU A 592 36.79 -50.91 81.63
CA LEU A 592 35.77 -51.83 82.16
C LEU A 592 36.15 -52.25 83.58
N PHE A 593 35.32 -51.89 84.55
CA PHE A 593 35.55 -52.16 85.97
C PHE A 593 34.63 -53.25 86.50
N LEU A 594 35.16 -54.06 87.43
CA LEU A 594 34.34 -54.97 88.24
C LEU A 594 33.66 -54.18 89.37
N MET A 595 32.33 -54.10 89.33
CA MET A 595 31.49 -53.33 90.26
C MET A 595 30.98 -54.16 91.45
N THR A 596 30.68 -55.44 91.25
CA THR A 596 30.25 -56.36 92.31
C THR A 596 31.06 -57.66 92.25
N ARG A 597 31.39 -58.22 93.42
CA ARG A 597 32.17 -59.47 93.53
C ARG A 597 31.39 -60.65 92.93
N PHE A 598 32.08 -61.62 92.35
CA PHE A 598 31.47 -62.90 92.00
C PHE A 598 31.24 -63.76 93.27
N ASP A 599 30.08 -64.39 93.40
CA ASP A 599 29.72 -65.27 94.52
C ASP A 599 29.61 -66.74 94.10
N TYR A 600 30.78 -67.33 93.88
CA TYR A 600 30.98 -68.76 93.58
C TYR A 600 30.63 -69.67 94.77
N ALA A 601 30.68 -69.16 96.00
CA ALA A 601 30.57 -69.97 97.21
C ALA A 601 29.11 -70.21 97.65
N ASN A 602 28.25 -69.19 97.50
CA ASN A 602 26.85 -69.25 97.92
C ASN A 602 25.89 -69.60 96.74
N GLY A 603 26.41 -69.73 95.51
CA GLY A 603 25.63 -70.17 94.35
C GLY A 603 24.61 -69.17 93.82
N LEU A 604 24.81 -67.88 94.11
CA LEU A 604 24.02 -66.78 93.53
C LEU A 604 24.34 -66.63 92.05
N ASP A 605 25.62 -66.72 91.69
CA ASP A 605 26.08 -66.68 90.30
C ASP A 605 26.06 -68.08 89.69
N LYS A 606 25.37 -68.21 88.56
CA LYS A 606 25.18 -69.46 87.82
C LYS A 606 25.68 -69.40 86.38
N ILE A 607 26.25 -68.26 86.01
CA ILE A 607 26.76 -67.94 84.68
C ILE A 607 28.20 -67.47 84.88
N TRP A 608 29.13 -68.09 84.17
CA TRP A 608 30.57 -67.79 84.22
C TRP A 608 31.07 -67.21 82.90
N ASP A 609 30.33 -67.38 81.80
CA ASP A 609 30.60 -66.76 80.50
C ASP A 609 29.57 -65.65 80.22
N TYR A 610 30.01 -64.40 80.40
CA TYR A 610 29.18 -63.20 80.19
C TYR A 610 29.38 -62.69 78.76
N LYS A 611 28.29 -62.40 78.06
CA LYS A 611 28.33 -61.75 76.75
C LYS A 611 27.62 -60.39 76.82
N LEU A 612 28.39 -59.35 77.12
CA LEU A 612 27.90 -57.99 77.24
C LEU A 612 27.71 -57.37 75.85
N LEU A 613 26.50 -56.89 75.58
CA LEU A 613 26.24 -55.95 74.49
C LEU A 613 26.39 -54.53 75.05
N VAL A 614 27.34 -53.78 74.52
CA VAL A 614 27.64 -52.41 74.92
C VAL A 614 27.07 -51.46 73.87
N TYR A 615 26.29 -50.48 74.31
CA TYR A 615 25.81 -49.39 73.47
C TYR A 615 26.67 -48.15 73.69
N VAL A 616 27.01 -47.47 72.60
CA VAL A 616 27.76 -46.21 72.61
C VAL A 616 26.94 -45.16 71.87
N THR A 617 26.60 -44.07 72.55
CA THR A 617 25.77 -42.98 72.01
C THR A 617 26.52 -41.66 72.06
N ASP A 618 26.32 -40.78 71.08
CA ASP A 618 26.77 -39.37 71.04
C ASP A 618 26.06 -38.42 72.04
N ASP A 619 25.13 -38.95 72.83
CA ASP A 619 24.09 -38.18 73.50
C ASP A 619 24.56 -37.27 74.68
N ASN A 620 25.86 -37.25 75.03
CA ASN A 620 26.36 -36.66 76.28
C ASN A 620 26.36 -35.13 76.30
N LEU A 621 26.60 -34.47 75.16
CA LEU A 621 26.64 -32.99 75.08
C LEU A 621 25.23 -32.36 74.98
N LEU A 622 24.18 -33.18 74.88
CA LEU A 622 22.80 -32.74 74.72
C LEU A 622 22.12 -32.46 76.07
N SER A 623 21.89 -31.18 76.36
CA SER A 623 21.04 -30.78 77.49
C SER A 623 19.62 -31.33 77.35
N GLY A 624 18.96 -31.64 78.47
CA GLY A 624 17.74 -32.46 78.48
C GLY A 624 16.54 -31.97 77.65
N ARG A 625 16.51 -30.70 77.22
CA ARG A 625 15.54 -30.21 76.22
C ARG A 625 15.97 -30.45 74.77
N LYS A 626 17.26 -30.30 74.44
CA LYS A 626 17.80 -30.60 73.11
C LYS A 626 17.79 -32.10 72.80
N LYS A 627 17.98 -32.92 73.84
CA LYS A 627 18.03 -34.39 73.77
C LYS A 627 16.73 -35.07 73.30
N ALA A 628 15.63 -34.33 73.19
CA ALA A 628 14.35 -34.79 72.64
C ALA A 628 14.09 -34.28 71.19
N GLN A 629 15.08 -33.64 70.56
CA GLN A 629 14.97 -33.03 69.24
C GLN A 629 16.18 -33.33 68.34
N ALA A 630 17.38 -33.42 68.90
CA ALA A 630 18.56 -33.90 68.19
C ALA A 630 18.37 -35.36 67.75
N HIS A 631 18.93 -35.71 66.60
CA HIS A 631 19.21 -37.11 66.28
C HIS A 631 20.39 -37.57 67.15
N VAL A 632 20.38 -38.86 67.48
CA VAL A 632 21.30 -39.53 68.41
C VAL A 632 21.46 -40.94 67.86
N GLU A 633 22.65 -41.24 67.39
CA GLU A 633 22.97 -42.55 66.82
C GLU A 633 23.64 -43.47 67.84
N THR A 634 23.63 -44.77 67.54
CA THR A 634 24.00 -45.80 68.51
C THR A 634 24.94 -46.85 67.92
N GLY A 635 26.21 -46.74 68.27
CA GLY A 635 27.21 -47.79 68.08
C GLY A 635 26.99 -48.98 69.01
N THR A 636 27.44 -50.16 68.57
CA THR A 636 27.38 -51.41 69.36
C THR A 636 28.70 -52.14 69.40
N VAL A 637 29.12 -52.59 70.59
CA VAL A 637 30.36 -53.35 70.83
C VAL A 637 30.02 -54.62 71.62
N THR A 638 30.68 -55.74 71.33
CA THR A 638 30.46 -57.01 72.05
C THR A 638 31.67 -57.38 72.92
N LEU A 639 31.48 -57.48 74.23
CA LEU A 639 32.50 -57.98 75.16
C LEU A 639 32.11 -59.38 75.65
N SER A 640 32.99 -60.37 75.40
CA SER A 640 32.83 -61.73 75.93
C SER A 640 33.79 -61.93 77.09
N ILE A 641 33.29 -62.19 78.29
CA ILE A 641 34.07 -62.26 79.53
C ILE A 641 33.89 -63.63 80.16
N SER A 642 34.94 -64.43 80.22
CA SER A 642 34.94 -65.74 80.87
C SER A 642 35.54 -65.63 82.27
N VAL A 643 34.81 -66.07 83.28
CA VAL A 643 35.19 -66.03 84.70
C VAL A 643 35.79 -67.39 85.08
N ILE A 644 37.08 -67.41 85.38
CA ILE A 644 37.85 -68.61 85.66
C ILE A 644 37.85 -68.89 87.18
N PRO A 645 37.35 -70.05 87.64
CA PRO A 645 37.39 -70.42 89.05
C PRO A 645 38.79 -70.78 89.55
N HIS A 646 38.98 -70.78 90.86
CA HIS A 646 40.24 -71.14 91.52
C HIS A 646 40.82 -72.48 91.00
N PRO A 647 42.13 -72.56 90.69
CA PRO A 647 42.74 -73.77 90.13
C PRO A 647 42.97 -74.85 91.21
N THR A 648 41.96 -75.72 91.41
CA THR A 648 41.99 -76.76 92.45
C THR A 648 42.76 -78.02 92.04
N THR A 649 44.03 -78.08 92.43
CA THR A 649 44.93 -79.27 92.43
C THR A 649 45.43 -79.83 91.09
N VAL A 650 46.63 -80.42 91.15
CA VAL A 650 47.43 -80.92 90.02
C VAL A 650 46.91 -82.28 89.51
N VAL A 651 46.73 -82.40 88.19
CA VAL A 651 46.66 -83.69 87.49
C VAL A 651 47.64 -83.69 86.31
N THR A 652 48.53 -84.68 86.27
CA THR A 652 49.66 -84.74 85.33
C THR A 652 49.28 -85.48 84.04
N THR A 653 48.94 -84.76 82.96
CA THR A 653 48.81 -85.35 81.62
C THR A 653 49.40 -84.48 80.51
N THR A 654 50.50 -84.98 79.91
CA THR A 654 50.98 -84.80 78.52
C THR A 654 50.62 -83.51 77.75
N PRO A 655 51.61 -82.72 77.28
CA PRO A 655 51.33 -81.51 76.49
C PRO A 655 50.74 -81.85 75.11
N ARG A 656 49.50 -81.41 74.85
CA ARG A 656 48.99 -81.28 73.47
C ARG A 656 49.59 -80.02 72.84
N PRO A 657 49.89 -80.02 71.52
CA PRO A 657 50.55 -78.90 70.87
C PRO A 657 49.68 -77.63 70.85
N LYS A 658 50.30 -76.47 71.11
CA LYS A 658 49.70 -75.17 70.78
C LYS A 658 49.57 -75.06 69.26
N ILE A 659 48.35 -75.13 68.74
CA ILE A 659 48.05 -74.70 67.36
C ILE A 659 48.09 -73.16 67.37
N ILE A 660 49.20 -72.60 66.92
CA ILE A 660 49.33 -71.17 66.71
C ILE A 660 48.68 -70.85 65.36
N TYR A 661 47.52 -70.21 65.36
CA TYR A 661 46.93 -69.61 64.16
C TYR A 661 47.73 -68.37 63.75
N GLN A 662 48.85 -68.59 63.07
CA GLN A 662 49.61 -67.51 62.45
C GLN A 662 48.87 -67.04 61.20
N VAL A 663 48.02 -66.00 61.35
CA VAL A 663 47.19 -65.45 60.26
C VAL A 663 48.07 -64.75 59.22
N LEU A 664 48.60 -65.55 58.30
CA LEU A 664 49.43 -65.08 57.20
C LEU A 664 48.56 -64.38 56.15
N ARG A 665 48.36 -63.05 56.28
CA ARG A 665 47.79 -62.21 55.21
C ARG A 665 48.70 -62.22 53.98
N LYS A 666 48.56 -63.22 53.12
CA LYS A 666 48.93 -63.10 51.70
C LYS A 666 47.95 -62.14 51.05
N ASN A 667 48.45 -61.05 50.47
CA ASN A 667 47.68 -60.26 49.52
C ASN A 667 47.45 -61.11 48.26
N ILE A 668 46.31 -61.79 48.21
CA ILE A 668 45.82 -62.42 46.99
C ILE A 668 45.33 -61.29 46.09
N TYR A 669 46.16 -60.89 45.13
CA TYR A 669 45.77 -59.95 44.09
C TYR A 669 44.61 -60.53 43.28
N SER A 670 43.51 -59.77 43.16
CA SER A 670 42.39 -60.14 42.29
C SER A 670 42.87 -60.26 40.84
N PRO A 671 42.44 -61.31 40.09
CA PRO A 671 42.72 -61.42 38.65
C PRO A 671 42.22 -60.25 37.80
N SER A 672 41.33 -59.39 38.32
CA SER A 672 40.82 -58.20 37.62
C SER A 672 41.86 -57.07 37.43
N ALA A 673 43.01 -57.12 38.11
CA ALA A 673 44.00 -56.02 38.14
C ALA A 673 44.78 -55.77 36.82
N TRP A 674 44.53 -56.52 35.75
CA TRP A 674 45.23 -56.37 34.45
C TRP A 674 44.49 -55.52 33.40
N TYR A 675 43.24 -55.15 33.62
CA TYR A 675 42.46 -54.41 32.61
C TYR A 675 42.85 -52.92 32.48
N VAL A 676 43.28 -52.28 33.57
CA VAL A 676 43.53 -50.82 33.59
C VAL A 676 44.69 -50.40 32.65
N PRO A 677 45.87 -51.05 32.65
CA PRO A 677 46.93 -50.71 31.69
C PRO A 677 46.53 -50.98 30.24
N PHE A 678 45.75 -52.03 29.99
CA PHE A 678 45.36 -52.42 28.63
C PHE A 678 44.35 -51.44 28.02
N VAL A 679 43.33 -51.03 28.79
CA VAL A 679 42.34 -50.03 28.33
C VAL A 679 42.99 -48.65 28.16
N LEU A 680 43.87 -48.22 29.09
CA LEU A 680 44.58 -46.94 28.96
C LEU A 680 45.53 -46.91 27.75
N THR A 681 46.25 -47.99 27.47
CA THR A 681 47.16 -48.04 26.29
C THR A 681 46.37 -48.12 24.98
N LEU A 682 45.35 -48.97 24.89
CA LEU A 682 44.50 -49.07 23.69
C LEU A 682 43.74 -47.77 23.41
N GLY A 683 43.19 -47.14 24.46
CA GLY A 683 42.54 -45.83 24.37
C GLY A 683 43.51 -44.71 23.95
N SER A 684 44.73 -44.71 24.47
CA SER A 684 45.78 -43.74 24.08
C SER A 684 46.20 -43.90 22.60
N ILE A 685 46.30 -45.13 22.11
CA ILE A 685 46.61 -45.42 20.70
C ILE A 685 45.48 -44.95 19.78
N LEU A 686 44.21 -45.17 20.17
CA LEU A 686 43.04 -44.64 19.46
C LEU A 686 43.00 -43.11 19.45
N LEU A 687 43.31 -42.46 20.59
CA LEU A 687 43.39 -40.99 20.66
C LEU A 687 44.50 -40.42 19.78
N LEU A 688 45.68 -41.06 19.75
CA LEU A 688 46.77 -40.69 18.83
C LEU A 688 46.33 -40.84 17.36
N GLY A 689 45.67 -41.93 17.00
CA GLY A 689 45.14 -42.14 15.64
C GLY A 689 44.14 -41.05 15.22
N LEU A 690 43.25 -40.66 16.13
CA LEU A 690 42.26 -39.62 15.90
C LEU A 690 42.89 -38.22 15.82
N LEU A 691 43.90 -37.94 16.64
CA LEU A 691 44.69 -36.70 16.60
C LEU A 691 45.53 -36.58 15.32
N VAL A 692 46.14 -37.68 14.85
CA VAL A 692 46.82 -37.74 13.54
C VAL A 692 45.82 -37.54 12.40
N SER A 693 44.62 -38.13 12.49
CA SER A 693 43.55 -37.90 11.50
C SER A 693 43.12 -36.43 11.44
N LEU A 694 42.94 -35.78 12.59
CA LEU A 694 42.65 -34.35 12.69
C LEU A 694 43.79 -33.49 12.12
N LEU A 695 45.06 -33.83 12.40
CA LEU A 695 46.21 -33.14 11.80
C LEU A 695 46.30 -33.32 10.27
N VAL A 696 45.92 -34.48 9.73
CA VAL A 696 45.83 -34.72 8.28
C VAL A 696 44.66 -33.94 7.65
N LEU A 697 43.53 -33.81 8.35
CA LEU A 697 42.42 -32.95 7.92
C LEU A 697 42.80 -31.47 7.94
N LEU A 698 43.49 -31.02 8.99
CA LEU A 698 44.02 -29.65 9.12
C LEU A 698 45.06 -29.36 8.03
N ALA A 699 45.96 -30.30 7.75
CA ALA A 699 46.91 -30.19 6.64
C ALA A 699 46.19 -30.09 5.29
N LYS A 700 45.11 -30.87 5.07
CA LYS A 700 44.29 -30.78 3.84
C LYS A 700 43.53 -29.45 3.69
N THR A 701 43.04 -28.85 4.77
CA THR A 701 42.37 -27.54 4.71
C THR A 701 43.38 -26.40 4.51
N ILE A 702 44.55 -26.46 5.15
CA ILE A 702 45.66 -25.51 4.93
C ILE A 702 46.19 -25.61 3.49
N HIS A 703 46.39 -26.82 2.95
CA HIS A 703 46.87 -27.01 1.58
C HIS A 703 45.84 -26.59 0.50
N ARG A 704 44.58 -26.30 0.89
CA ARG A 704 43.55 -25.70 0.03
C ARG A 704 43.56 -24.17 0.00
N ARG A 705 44.36 -23.48 0.83
CA ARG A 705 44.34 -22.01 0.96
C ARG A 705 45.61 -21.24 0.55
N CYS A 706 46.74 -21.90 0.27
CA CYS A 706 47.96 -21.24 -0.23
C CYS A 706 48.66 -22.01 -1.37
N PRO A 707 49.06 -21.35 -2.47
CA PRO A 707 49.89 -21.97 -3.52
C PRO A 707 51.36 -22.08 -3.07
N ARG A 708 52.06 -23.12 -3.54
CA ARG A 708 53.50 -23.34 -3.26
C ARG A 708 54.40 -22.53 -4.19
N LYS A 709 55.52 -22.05 -3.64
CA LYS A 709 56.81 -21.99 -4.38
C LYS A 709 57.65 -23.22 -4.02
N THR A 710 58.49 -23.65 -4.95
CA THR A 710 59.35 -24.84 -4.85
C THR A 710 60.81 -24.46 -4.67
N GLU A 711 61.55 -25.23 -3.87
CA GLU A 711 62.93 -25.56 -4.25
C GLU A 711 63.37 -26.97 -3.78
N LYS A 712 64.60 -27.35 -4.12
CA LYS A 712 65.13 -28.74 -4.14
C LYS A 712 65.98 -28.97 -2.85
N LEU A 713 66.49 -30.16 -2.48
CA LEU A 713 67.51 -30.91 -3.24
C LEU A 713 67.88 -32.29 -2.61
N LYS A 714 68.15 -33.28 -3.48
CA LYS A 714 69.00 -34.51 -3.35
C LYS A 714 68.79 -35.61 -2.26
N LYS A 715 68.69 -36.83 -2.80
CA LYS A 715 69.04 -38.20 -2.31
C LYS A 715 70.53 -38.53 -2.69
N PRO A 716 71.15 -39.74 -2.49
CA PRO A 716 70.84 -40.93 -1.66
C PRO A 716 72.09 -41.47 -0.81
N PRO A 717 72.61 -42.73 -0.86
CA PRO A 717 72.39 -43.80 0.16
C PRO A 717 73.62 -44.68 0.60
N VAL A 718 73.34 -45.85 1.25
CA VAL A 718 74.14 -47.12 1.33
C VAL A 718 75.39 -47.14 2.26
N GLU A 719 75.80 -48.22 2.97
CA GLU A 719 75.18 -49.42 3.61
C GLU A 719 76.23 -50.09 4.54
N LYS A 720 75.78 -50.81 5.58
CA LYS A 720 76.28 -52.12 6.11
C LYS A 720 75.70 -52.35 7.53
N GLY A 721 75.35 -53.56 7.97
CA GLY A 721 75.29 -54.84 7.27
C GLY A 721 75.45 -56.03 8.24
N GLU A 722 74.83 -57.18 7.90
CA GLU A 722 74.82 -58.47 8.64
C GLU A 722 73.84 -58.60 9.83
N THR A 723 73.23 -59.77 10.12
CA THR A 723 73.35 -61.12 9.49
C THR A 723 71.98 -61.83 9.29
N LYS A 724 71.97 -62.97 8.58
CA LYS A 724 70.78 -63.75 8.13
C LYS A 724 70.32 -64.80 9.19
N ASN A 725 69.11 -65.38 9.17
CA ASN A 725 68.66 -66.46 8.24
C ASN A 725 67.12 -66.68 8.24
N THR A 726 66.64 -67.72 7.53
CA THR A 726 65.32 -67.78 6.85
C THR A 726 64.17 -68.53 7.54
N LYS A 727 62.95 -68.19 7.06
CA LYS A 727 61.60 -68.82 7.19
C LYS A 727 61.55 -70.34 6.84
N PRO A 728 60.45 -71.11 7.10
CA PRO A 728 59.03 -70.70 7.01
C PRO A 728 58.03 -71.19 8.09
N GLU A 729 56.77 -70.72 7.92
CA GLU A 729 55.44 -71.23 8.35
C GLU A 729 55.21 -71.88 9.73
N ILE A 730 54.15 -71.41 10.42
CA ILE A 730 53.58 -72.00 11.63
C ILE A 730 52.04 -72.02 11.53
N LEU A 731 51.45 -73.18 11.84
CA LEU A 731 50.01 -73.41 12.01
C LEU A 731 49.56 -72.94 13.40
N VAL A 732 48.33 -72.44 13.55
CA VAL A 732 47.74 -72.11 14.86
C VAL A 732 46.36 -72.75 14.99
N GLU A 733 46.20 -73.66 15.95
CA GLU A 733 44.91 -74.25 16.30
C GLU A 733 44.07 -73.31 17.17
N THR A 734 42.75 -73.41 17.06
CA THR A 734 41.79 -72.64 17.88
C THR A 734 41.11 -73.57 18.88
N ILE A 735 41.34 -73.34 20.19
CA ILE A 735 40.57 -74.03 21.23
C ILE A 735 39.36 -73.16 21.59
N GLN A 736 38.17 -73.70 21.36
CA GLN A 736 36.89 -73.03 21.58
C GLN A 736 36.35 -73.41 22.97
N LEU A 737 35.99 -72.42 23.79
CA LEU A 737 35.26 -72.65 25.04
C LEU A 737 33.88 -71.99 24.95
N SER A 738 32.82 -72.79 24.98
CA SER A 738 31.44 -72.34 24.86
C SER A 738 30.85 -71.95 26.21
N SER A 739 30.46 -70.69 26.39
CA SER A 739 29.57 -70.28 27.47
C SER A 739 28.13 -70.74 27.18
N VAL A 740 27.56 -71.48 28.12
CA VAL A 740 26.15 -71.91 28.09
C VAL A 740 25.32 -70.93 28.91
N PHE A 741 24.19 -70.47 28.38
CA PHE A 741 23.24 -69.61 29.09
C PHE A 741 22.19 -70.49 29.80
N ASP A 742 21.72 -70.07 30.97
CA ASP A 742 20.92 -70.90 31.90
C ASP A 742 19.53 -70.34 32.23
N GLY A 743 19.19 -69.13 31.74
CA GLY A 743 17.85 -68.57 31.84
C GLY A 743 17.54 -67.51 30.78
N GLU A 744 16.26 -67.21 30.60
CA GLU A 744 15.76 -66.08 29.81
C GLU A 744 14.98 -65.09 30.69
N ALA A 745 15.08 -63.82 30.38
CA ALA A 745 14.31 -62.75 31.02
C ALA A 745 13.85 -61.71 30.00
N ILE A 746 12.78 -60.98 30.32
CA ILE A 746 12.23 -59.90 29.52
C ILE A 746 12.51 -58.59 30.24
N ASP A 747 13.05 -57.59 29.52
CA ASP A 747 13.25 -56.25 30.05
C ASP A 747 11.89 -55.53 30.24
N PRO A 748 11.52 -55.10 31.47
CA PRO A 748 10.26 -54.43 31.74
C PRO A 748 10.15 -53.01 31.16
N VAL A 749 11.26 -52.42 30.66
CA VAL A 749 11.27 -51.08 30.05
C VAL A 749 11.16 -51.14 28.53
N THR A 750 11.78 -52.15 27.88
CA THR A 750 11.82 -52.26 26.40
C THR A 750 11.00 -53.43 25.83
N GLY A 751 10.60 -54.40 26.65
CA GLY A 751 9.91 -55.62 26.20
C GLY A 751 10.80 -56.63 25.46
N ALA A 752 12.11 -56.38 25.34
CA ALA A 752 13.04 -57.27 24.66
C ALA A 752 13.47 -58.45 25.54
N VAL A 753 13.63 -59.62 24.92
CA VAL A 753 14.07 -60.87 25.59
C VAL A 753 15.60 -61.00 25.53
N TYR A 754 16.21 -61.37 26.64
CA TYR A 754 17.64 -61.71 26.70
C TYR A 754 17.87 -63.04 27.43
N GLU A 755 18.85 -63.80 26.92
CA GLU A 755 19.45 -64.93 27.62
C GLU A 755 20.44 -64.39 28.68
N PHE A 756 20.52 -65.04 29.84
CA PHE A 756 21.52 -64.75 30.86
C PHE A 756 22.19 -66.03 31.37
N ASN A 757 23.37 -65.87 31.96
CA ASN A 757 24.07 -66.90 32.72
C ASN A 757 24.16 -66.46 34.19
N SER A 758 23.48 -67.17 35.08
CA SER A 758 23.31 -66.84 36.50
C SER A 758 24.63 -66.79 37.27
N ASN A 759 25.62 -67.58 36.88
CA ASN A 759 26.91 -67.72 37.57
C ASN A 759 27.98 -66.72 37.11
N THR A 760 27.82 -66.10 35.94
CA THR A 760 28.81 -65.16 35.36
C THR A 760 28.25 -63.75 35.13
N GLY A 761 26.94 -63.55 35.26
CA GLY A 761 26.26 -62.27 35.02
C GLY A 761 26.20 -61.85 33.55
N ALA A 762 26.75 -62.64 32.63
CA ALA A 762 26.70 -62.38 31.20
C ALA A 762 25.25 -62.37 30.69
N ARG A 763 24.89 -61.33 29.92
CA ARG A 763 23.56 -61.16 29.30
C ARG A 763 23.72 -61.01 27.79
N LYS A 764 22.81 -61.63 27.03
CA LYS A 764 22.81 -61.62 25.57
C LYS A 764 21.39 -61.40 25.05
N TRP A 765 21.15 -60.21 24.48
CA TRP A 765 19.90 -59.90 23.80
C TRP A 765 19.68 -60.82 22.60
N LYS A 766 18.44 -61.22 22.34
CA LYS A 766 18.07 -61.93 21.10
C LYS A 766 17.75 -60.93 19.99
N ASP A 767 18.55 -60.96 18.92
CA ASP A 767 18.30 -60.16 17.73
C ASP A 767 16.96 -60.51 17.09
N LEU A 768 16.17 -59.46 16.79
CA LEU A 768 14.82 -59.54 16.23
C LEU A 768 14.77 -59.98 14.74
N SER A 769 15.79 -60.69 14.26
CA SER A 769 16.01 -60.98 12.83
C SER A 769 16.27 -62.46 12.48
N THR A 770 15.97 -63.43 13.35
CA THR A 770 15.85 -64.85 12.92
C THR A 770 14.96 -65.72 13.81
N GLN A 771 13.64 -65.49 13.82
CA GLN A 771 12.70 -66.60 14.08
C GLN A 771 11.27 -66.38 13.54
N MET A 772 11.02 -66.93 12.35
CA MET A 772 9.69 -67.45 12.01
C MET A 772 9.85 -68.67 11.08
N PRO A 773 9.62 -69.90 11.57
CA PRO A 773 9.77 -71.09 10.73
C PRO A 773 8.57 -71.25 9.80
N ARG A 774 8.78 -71.18 8.49
CA ARG A 774 7.80 -71.66 7.50
C ARG A 774 7.76 -73.19 7.52
N TRP A 775 6.62 -73.76 7.90
CA TRP A 775 6.21 -75.11 7.48
C TRP A 775 5.11 -75.03 6.41
N LYS A 776 4.96 -76.10 5.63
CA LYS A 776 4.16 -76.13 4.39
C LYS A 776 2.72 -76.62 4.61
N GLU A 777 1.89 -76.37 3.60
CA GLU A 777 0.52 -76.90 3.43
C GLU A 777 0.46 -78.44 3.62
N PRO A 778 -0.73 -78.97 3.96
CA PRO A 778 -1.55 -79.50 2.86
C PRO A 778 -2.88 -78.77 2.61
N ARG A 779 -3.43 -79.05 1.42
CA ARG A 779 -4.60 -78.43 0.73
C ARG A 779 -5.90 -79.25 0.95
N PRO A 780 -7.06 -78.87 0.35
CA PRO A 780 -7.73 -77.56 0.22
C PRO A 780 -9.26 -77.65 0.58
N GLN A 781 -10.07 -76.71 0.07
CA GLN A 781 -11.55 -76.57 0.18
C GLN A 781 -12.05 -75.95 1.50
N GLY A 782 -13.02 -75.03 1.53
CA GLY A 782 -13.66 -74.28 0.43
C GLY A 782 -14.81 -73.36 0.91
N ALA A 783 -15.07 -72.28 0.16
CA ALA A 783 -16.28 -71.42 0.20
C ALA A 783 -16.67 -70.70 1.53
N ALA A 784 -16.16 -69.46 1.67
CA ALA A 784 -16.83 -68.23 2.14
C ALA A 784 -17.95 -68.26 3.23
N SER A 785 -17.61 -67.72 4.41
CA SER A 785 -18.55 -67.16 5.42
C SER A 785 -17.73 -66.28 6.41
N SER A 786 -18.19 -65.18 7.02
CA SER A 786 -19.45 -64.42 6.91
C SER A 786 -19.28 -62.93 7.27
N ARG A 787 -20.35 -62.13 7.09
CA ARG A 787 -20.62 -60.76 7.62
C ARG A 787 -19.91 -60.33 8.92
N ALA A 788 -19.49 -59.06 8.94
CA ALA A 788 -19.67 -58.16 10.10
C ALA A 788 -20.80 -57.16 9.79
N VAL A 789 -21.63 -56.81 10.77
CA VAL A 789 -22.88 -56.02 10.60
C VAL A 789 -23.13 -55.17 11.86
N THR A 790 -23.06 -53.83 11.71
CA THR A 790 -23.94 -52.75 12.25
C THR A 790 -24.39 -52.75 13.74
N VAL A 791 -24.80 -51.67 14.43
CA VAL A 791 -25.13 -50.27 14.07
C VAL A 791 -25.11 -49.36 15.34
N GLU A 792 -25.42 -48.07 15.18
CA GLU A 792 -25.79 -46.95 16.10
C GLU A 792 -26.05 -47.19 17.62
N GLY A 793 -25.95 -46.09 18.40
CA GLY A 793 -26.44 -46.03 19.80
C GLY A 793 -26.44 -44.61 20.40
N ALA A 794 -27.53 -43.87 20.24
CA ALA A 794 -27.62 -42.44 20.56
C ALA A 794 -27.75 -42.08 22.07
N GLY A 795 -27.40 -40.82 22.40
CA GLY A 795 -28.23 -39.98 23.29
C GLY A 795 -27.71 -39.65 24.71
N ARG A 796 -27.69 -38.34 25.04
CA ARG A 796 -27.73 -37.81 26.43
C ARG A 796 -28.40 -36.43 26.52
N PRO A 797 -29.50 -36.34 27.27
CA PRO A 797 -29.90 -35.17 28.09
C PRO A 797 -30.15 -35.60 29.57
N PRO A 798 -30.69 -34.77 30.47
CA PRO A 798 -30.40 -33.36 30.83
C PRO A 798 -30.17 -33.15 32.36
N ARG A 799 -30.01 -31.88 32.82
CA ARG A 799 -30.38 -31.26 34.14
C ARG A 799 -30.23 -32.07 35.48
N SER A 800 -29.81 -31.45 36.60
CA SER A 800 -30.65 -30.52 37.40
C SER A 800 -30.03 -30.14 38.78
N ILE A 801 -30.44 -28.99 39.36
CA ILE A 801 -30.45 -28.62 40.82
C ILE A 801 -29.03 -28.52 41.48
N GLY A 802 -28.70 -27.78 42.55
CA GLY A 802 -29.34 -26.96 43.61
C GLY A 802 -28.50 -27.18 44.92
N GLU A 803 -28.46 -26.38 45.98
CA GLU A 803 -29.23 -25.25 46.53
C GLU A 803 -28.39 -24.49 47.62
N GLN A 804 -28.84 -23.29 48.06
CA GLN A 804 -28.58 -22.64 49.38
C GLN A 804 -27.09 -22.30 49.74
N ASP A 805 -26.74 -21.37 50.64
CA ASP A 805 -27.50 -20.58 51.64
C ASP A 805 -26.88 -19.17 51.91
N GLY A 806 -27.51 -18.33 52.75
CA GLY A 806 -26.97 -17.04 53.27
C GLY A 806 -26.25 -17.16 54.64
N PRO A 807 -26.12 -16.11 55.50
CA PRO A 807 -26.52 -14.69 55.41
C PRO A 807 -25.34 -13.67 55.62
N SER A 808 -25.34 -12.44 55.08
CA SER A 808 -25.89 -11.15 55.57
C SER A 808 -25.27 -10.50 56.83
N GLY A 809 -24.87 -9.21 56.73
CA GLY A 809 -24.40 -8.34 57.84
C GLY A 809 -23.39 -7.25 57.40
N LYS A 810 -23.82 -6.15 56.77
CA LYS A 810 -24.06 -4.80 57.35
C LYS A 810 -22.81 -3.99 57.80
N ALA A 811 -22.71 -2.75 57.30
CA ALA A 811 -21.72 -1.73 57.69
C ALA A 811 -22.11 -0.95 58.97
N PRO A 812 -21.24 -0.06 59.48
CA PRO A 812 -21.52 1.38 59.29
C PRO A 812 -20.27 2.27 59.00
N THR A 813 -20.51 3.58 59.00
CA THR A 813 -19.64 4.75 58.72
C THR A 813 -18.75 5.19 59.90
N GLU A 814 -17.65 5.94 59.65
CA GLU A 814 -17.53 7.38 60.00
C GLU A 814 -16.22 8.06 59.52
N ASP A 815 -16.13 9.38 59.74
CA ASP A 815 -15.14 10.34 59.21
C ASP A 815 -13.72 10.25 59.79
N THR A 816 -12.71 10.79 59.06
CA THR A 816 -12.01 12.05 59.45
C THR A 816 -10.98 12.54 58.43
N SER A 817 -10.82 13.87 58.33
CA SER A 817 -9.68 14.57 57.70
C SER A 817 -8.83 15.26 58.76
N PRO A 818 -7.50 15.38 58.57
CA PRO A 818 -6.91 16.71 58.29
C PRO A 818 -5.73 16.66 57.29
N GLY A 819 -5.17 17.78 56.79
CA GLY A 819 -5.59 19.18 56.93
C GLY A 819 -4.45 20.21 56.99
N SER A 820 -3.79 20.52 55.86
CA SER A 820 -2.98 21.75 55.65
C SER A 820 -3.07 22.18 54.16
N ARG A 821 -3.24 23.44 53.73
CA ARG A 821 -2.85 24.81 54.23
C ARG A 821 -1.39 25.14 53.85
N ASN A 822 -1.01 26.21 53.12
CA ASN A 822 -1.64 27.34 52.39
C ASN A 822 -0.60 27.81 51.31
N GLN A 823 -0.72 28.78 50.38
CA GLN A 823 -1.64 29.83 49.86
C GLN A 823 -1.03 30.28 48.48
N ASP A 824 -1.53 31.15 47.57
CA ASP A 824 -2.76 31.91 47.24
C ASP A 824 -2.60 32.30 45.72
N GLY A 825 -3.49 32.96 44.96
CA GLY A 825 -4.84 33.46 45.21
C GLY A 825 -5.35 34.38 44.09
N LYS A 826 -6.68 34.40 43.87
CA LYS A 826 -7.46 35.37 43.04
C LYS A 826 -7.20 35.41 41.51
N MET A 827 -8.08 35.96 40.66
CA MET A 827 -9.57 36.05 40.63
C MET A 827 -9.97 36.69 39.28
N GLY A 828 -10.94 36.13 38.53
CA GLY A 828 -11.33 36.76 37.25
C GLY A 828 -12.30 35.99 36.33
N THR A 829 -13.56 35.84 36.73
CA THR A 829 -14.69 35.66 35.80
C THR A 829 -15.44 36.99 35.67
N PRO A 830 -16.13 37.32 34.55
CA PRO A 830 -17.51 36.84 34.39
C PRO A 830 -18.06 36.73 32.94
N LYS A 831 -19.35 36.34 32.84
CA LYS A 831 -20.31 36.52 31.72
C LYS A 831 -20.20 35.63 30.47
N SER A 832 -20.82 34.45 30.57
CA SER A 832 -22.04 34.06 29.83
C SER A 832 -22.33 34.68 28.44
N ARG A 833 -22.47 33.81 27.43
CA ARG A 833 -23.59 33.88 26.46
C ARG A 833 -23.83 32.55 25.73
N SER A 834 -25.03 32.00 25.87
CA SER A 834 -25.67 31.14 24.84
C SER A 834 -26.49 32.07 23.91
N PRO A 835 -26.90 31.66 22.68
CA PRO A 835 -28.00 30.69 22.53
C PRO A 835 -27.98 29.83 21.22
N ALA A 836 -29.09 29.09 21.04
CA ALA A 836 -29.69 28.68 19.75
C ALA A 836 -29.04 27.56 18.91
N LEU A 837 -29.61 26.35 19.04
CA LEU A 837 -29.75 25.38 17.95
C LEU A 837 -30.85 25.82 16.96
N PRO A 838 -30.71 25.53 15.66
CA PRO A 838 -31.83 25.39 14.74
C PRO A 838 -31.98 23.92 14.26
N SER A 839 -33.21 23.39 14.28
CA SER A 839 -33.54 22.06 13.76
C SER A 839 -34.30 22.15 12.44
N ARG A 840 -33.76 21.53 11.37
CA ARG A 840 -34.40 21.23 10.08
C ARG A 840 -33.40 20.40 9.23
N ALA A 841 -33.78 19.58 8.26
CA ALA A 841 -34.96 18.72 8.06
C ALA A 841 -34.64 17.88 6.80
N SER A 842 -34.88 16.57 6.82
CA SER A 842 -34.53 15.68 5.70
C SER A 842 -35.59 15.70 4.59
N PRO A 843 -35.24 15.94 3.31
CA PRO A 843 -36.09 15.60 2.18
C PRO A 843 -35.93 14.11 1.82
N ARG A 844 -37.04 13.42 1.53
CA ARG A 844 -37.00 12.19 0.72
C ARG A 844 -37.07 12.58 -0.75
N LEU A 845 -36.42 11.81 -1.62
CA LEU A 845 -36.68 11.81 -3.07
C LEU A 845 -37.24 10.46 -3.48
N HIS A 846 -38.30 10.48 -4.30
CA HIS A 846 -38.80 9.33 -5.06
C HIS A 846 -38.51 9.56 -6.55
N PRO A 847 -38.32 8.50 -7.35
CA PRO A 847 -37.97 8.62 -8.76
C PRO A 847 -39.20 8.89 -9.64
N GLY A 848 -38.99 9.47 -10.84
CA GLY A 848 -40.07 9.64 -11.81
C GLY A 848 -39.67 10.25 -13.15
N LYS A 849 -39.44 9.37 -14.13
CA LYS A 849 -39.14 9.61 -15.57
C LYS A 849 -37.75 10.15 -15.89
#